data_AF-A0A8I3N0E7-F1
#
_entry.id   AF-A0A8I3N0E7-F1
#
_cell.length_a   1.000
_cell.length_b   1.000
_cell.length_c   1.000
_cell.angle_alpha   90.00
_cell.angle_beta   90.00
_cell.angle_gamma   90.00
#
_symmetry.space_group_name_H-M   'P 1'
#
loop_
_entity.id
_entity.type
_entity.pdbx_description
1 polymer ?
#
loop_
_entity_poly.entity_id
_entity_poly.type
_entity_poly.pdbx_seq_one_letter_code
_entity_poly.pdbx_strand_id
1 'polypeptide(L)'
;MHLKKYLLKGLHRLQKGPGYSYKELLVWYCNNTNTHGPKRIICEGPKKKAMWFLITLLFTSLVCWQWGVFIRTYLSWEVSVSLSLGFKTMDFPAVTICNASPFQYSKVKHLLRDLDELMEAVLERILAPEHSDANATRTLNVTMWNYTPLVLIDEQNPHRPVVLDLFGDIHNGSASSSPAPARSCTVHGCKVAMRLCSLNGTVCTFRNFTSATQAVTEWYLLQATNIFSQVPQRELVEMSYPAERLILACLFGAEPCSYRNFTSIFHPDYGNCYIFNWGMTEKALPSANPGAEFGLKLILDIGQEDYVPFLTSTAGARLMLHEQRSYPFIKDEGIYAMSGTETSIGVLVDRLERKGEPYSQCTVNGSDVPVRNLYSDYNTTYSIQACIRSCFQDHMIQNCSCAHYLYPLPRGERYCNNREFPDWAYCYSHLRMSVAQRETCINMCKESCNDTQYKMTISMADWPSEASEDWIFHVLSQERDQSTNITLSRKGVVKLNIYFQEFNYRTIEESAANNIVWLLSNLGGQFGFWMGGSVLCLIEFGEILIDFVWITIIKLVAFAKSLRQKRAQARYAGPPPTVAELVEAHTNFGFQPDVARPGPDPGTYPDEQTLPIPGTPPPNYDSLRLQPLDVIESDSEGDAI
;
A
#
# COMPACT_ATOMS: atom_id res chain seq x y z
N MET A 1 31.01 -43.48 -17.39
CA MET A 1 32.11 -43.43 -18.40
C MET A 1 32.26 -42.06 -19.08
N HIS A 2 31.19 -41.38 -19.51
CA HIS A 2 31.27 -40.14 -20.31
C HIS A 2 32.11 -39.01 -19.72
N LEU A 3 32.05 -38.76 -18.41
CA LEU A 3 32.80 -37.66 -17.77
C LEU A 3 34.32 -37.72 -18.04
N LYS A 4 34.91 -38.92 -18.01
CA LYS A 4 36.35 -39.13 -18.28
C LYS A 4 36.70 -38.88 -19.76
N LYS A 5 35.75 -39.11 -20.67
CA LYS A 5 35.88 -38.85 -22.12
C LYS A 5 35.74 -37.35 -22.43
N TYR A 6 34.85 -36.64 -21.72
CA TYR A 6 34.77 -35.17 -21.76
C TYR A 6 36.02 -34.50 -21.18
N LEU A 7 36.52 -34.97 -20.02
CA LEU A 7 37.77 -34.50 -19.43
C LEU A 7 38.96 -34.69 -20.38
N LEU A 8 39.07 -35.84 -21.06
CA LEU A 8 40.09 -36.03 -22.11
C LEU A 8 39.89 -35.09 -23.30
N LYS A 9 38.64 -34.84 -23.75
CA LYS A 9 38.37 -33.89 -24.85
C LYS A 9 38.73 -32.44 -24.47
N GLY A 10 38.49 -32.05 -23.21
CA GLY A 10 38.95 -30.79 -22.64
C GLY A 10 40.48 -30.72 -22.59
N LEU A 11 41.13 -31.77 -22.06
CA LEU A 11 42.60 -31.88 -22.05
C LEU A 11 43.20 -31.76 -23.45
N HIS A 12 42.57 -32.37 -24.45
CA HIS A 12 43.05 -32.38 -25.84
C HIS A 12 42.76 -31.07 -26.60
N ARG A 13 41.79 -30.25 -26.15
CA ARG A 13 41.67 -28.83 -26.54
C ARG A 13 42.77 -28.01 -25.88
N LEU A 14 42.93 -28.10 -24.55
CA LEU A 14 43.96 -27.40 -23.77
C LEU A 14 45.39 -27.66 -24.30
N GLN A 15 45.70 -28.90 -24.71
CA GLN A 15 47.01 -29.29 -25.23
C GLN A 15 47.29 -28.77 -26.66
N LYS A 16 46.30 -28.16 -27.32
CA LYS A 16 46.47 -27.34 -28.54
C LYS A 16 46.15 -25.85 -28.30
N GLY A 17 45.90 -25.45 -27.05
CA GLY A 17 45.74 -24.07 -26.63
C GLY A 17 47.08 -23.32 -26.51
N PRO A 18 47.05 -21.99 -26.46
CA PRO A 18 48.23 -21.14 -26.53
C PRO A 18 48.89 -20.92 -25.16
N GLY A 19 49.93 -21.69 -24.85
CA GLY A 19 50.97 -21.32 -23.88
C GLY A 19 50.59 -21.33 -22.39
N TYR A 20 51.45 -21.89 -21.54
CA TYR A 20 51.20 -22.04 -20.10
C TYR A 20 51.43 -20.75 -19.28
N SER A 21 51.74 -19.62 -19.94
CA SER A 21 51.91 -18.30 -19.34
C SER A 21 50.70 -17.38 -19.56
N TYR A 22 50.34 -16.60 -18.53
CA TYR A 22 49.28 -15.58 -18.64
C TYR A 22 49.56 -14.57 -19.77
N LYS A 23 50.84 -14.34 -20.11
CA LYS A 23 51.26 -13.49 -21.23
C LYS A 23 50.86 -14.06 -22.59
N GLU A 24 50.87 -15.39 -22.74
CA GLU A 24 50.56 -16.08 -24.00
C GLU A 24 49.04 -16.10 -24.25
N LEU A 25 48.25 -16.37 -23.20
CA LEU A 25 46.79 -16.25 -23.21
C LEU A 25 46.34 -14.81 -23.57
N LEU A 26 46.96 -13.78 -22.98
CA LEU A 26 46.67 -12.38 -23.31
C LEU A 26 47.08 -11.99 -24.75
N VAL A 27 48.20 -12.51 -25.25
CA VAL A 27 48.61 -12.30 -26.65
C VAL A 27 47.63 -12.97 -27.61
N TRP A 28 47.16 -14.18 -27.29
CA TRP A 28 46.14 -14.86 -28.09
C TRP A 28 44.81 -14.10 -28.09
N TYR A 29 44.33 -13.64 -26.92
CA TYR A 29 43.12 -12.82 -26.84
C TYR A 29 43.20 -11.60 -27.75
N CYS A 30 44.25 -10.79 -27.61
CA CYS A 30 44.42 -9.59 -28.44
C CYS A 30 44.50 -9.89 -29.95
N ASN A 31 45.00 -11.07 -30.35
CA ASN A 31 45.04 -11.48 -31.75
C ASN A 31 43.67 -11.98 -32.27
N ASN A 32 42.92 -12.69 -31.43
CA ASN A 32 41.68 -13.38 -31.80
C ASN A 32 40.41 -12.55 -31.55
N THR A 33 40.45 -11.58 -30.64
CA THR A 33 39.27 -10.80 -30.27
C THR A 33 38.76 -9.93 -31.41
N ASN A 34 37.44 -9.82 -31.49
CA ASN A 34 36.76 -8.92 -32.41
C ASN A 34 36.82 -7.45 -31.94
N THR A 35 37.17 -7.17 -30.67
CA THR A 35 37.26 -5.80 -30.14
C THR A 35 38.34 -4.96 -30.84
N HIS A 36 37.99 -3.71 -31.15
CA HIS A 36 38.83 -2.79 -31.90
C HIS A 36 39.80 -2.05 -30.98
N GLY A 37 41.09 -2.41 -31.05
CA GLY A 37 42.15 -1.80 -30.24
C GLY A 37 43.23 -2.81 -29.83
N PRO A 38 42.91 -3.83 -29.00
CA PRO A 38 43.87 -4.81 -28.48
C PRO A 38 44.78 -5.43 -29.54
N LYS A 39 44.22 -5.77 -30.72
CA LYS A 39 44.94 -6.32 -31.87
C LYS A 39 46.03 -5.38 -32.41
N ARG A 40 45.73 -4.08 -32.52
CA ARG A 40 46.67 -3.07 -33.04
C ARG A 40 47.76 -2.69 -32.02
N ILE A 41 47.45 -2.81 -30.72
CA ILE A 41 48.43 -2.65 -29.63
C ILE A 41 49.53 -3.73 -29.68
N ILE A 42 49.23 -4.94 -30.14
CA ILE A 42 50.23 -6.02 -30.29
C ILE A 42 50.97 -5.96 -31.63
N CYS A 43 50.28 -5.73 -32.75
CA CYS A 43 50.89 -5.90 -34.08
C CYS A 43 51.72 -4.72 -34.61
N GLU A 44 51.48 -3.47 -34.18
CA GLU A 44 52.07 -2.28 -34.84
C GLU A 44 53.43 -1.82 -34.27
N GLY A 45 54.11 -0.89 -34.94
CA GLY A 45 55.40 -0.32 -34.48
C GLY A 45 55.25 0.58 -33.24
N PRO A 46 56.33 0.82 -32.45
CA PRO A 46 56.25 1.36 -31.08
C PRO A 46 55.51 2.70 -30.95
N LYS A 47 55.72 3.65 -31.87
CA LYS A 47 54.98 4.92 -31.88
C LYS A 47 53.46 4.72 -32.10
N LYS A 48 53.07 3.76 -32.94
CA LYS A 48 51.67 3.43 -33.21
C LYS A 48 51.03 2.62 -32.08
N LYS A 49 51.79 1.78 -31.39
CA LYS A 49 51.32 1.08 -30.17
C LYS A 49 50.87 2.06 -29.10
N ALA A 50 51.66 3.10 -28.83
CA ALA A 50 51.30 4.16 -27.88
C ALA A 50 50.01 4.89 -28.30
N MET A 51 49.89 5.24 -29.59
CA MET A 51 48.68 5.86 -30.15
C MET A 51 47.44 4.97 -29.98
N TRP A 52 47.49 3.71 -30.39
CA TRP A 52 46.36 2.77 -30.26
C TRP A 52 46.03 2.46 -28.80
N PHE A 53 47.03 2.39 -27.92
CA PHE A 53 46.80 2.24 -26.48
C PHE A 53 46.02 3.43 -25.89
N LEU A 54 46.42 4.66 -26.20
CA LEU A 54 45.71 5.87 -25.75
C LEU A 54 44.28 5.96 -26.30
N ILE A 55 44.07 5.64 -27.57
CA ILE A 55 42.73 5.63 -28.19
C ILE A 55 41.84 4.55 -27.55
N THR A 56 42.36 3.33 -27.37
CA THR A 56 41.60 2.24 -26.74
C THR A 56 41.27 2.55 -25.28
N LEU A 57 42.20 3.16 -24.55
CA LEU A 57 42.00 3.61 -23.17
C LEU A 57 40.93 4.71 -23.08
N LEU A 58 40.94 5.68 -24.00
CA LEU A 58 39.93 6.73 -24.07
C LEU A 58 38.51 6.16 -24.29
N PHE A 59 38.34 5.29 -25.30
CA PHE A 59 37.03 4.68 -25.58
C PHE A 59 36.58 3.72 -24.47
N THR A 60 37.50 2.95 -23.86
CA THR A 60 37.19 2.13 -22.69
C THR A 60 36.71 3.00 -21.51
N SER A 61 37.38 4.14 -21.26
CA SER A 61 36.97 5.09 -20.22
C SER A 61 35.57 5.68 -20.48
N LEU A 62 35.29 6.07 -21.72
CA LEU A 62 33.98 6.58 -22.13
C LEU A 62 32.86 5.53 -22.01
N VAL A 63 33.13 4.26 -22.38
CA VAL A 63 32.18 3.16 -22.17
C VAL A 63 31.91 2.95 -20.68
N CYS A 64 32.95 2.85 -19.85
CA CYS A 64 32.78 2.67 -18.40
C CYS A 64 32.02 3.84 -17.76
N TRP A 65 32.26 5.07 -18.21
CA TRP A 65 31.51 6.26 -17.76
C TRP A 65 30.04 6.20 -18.19
N GLN A 66 29.76 5.90 -19.46
CA GLN A 66 28.39 5.76 -19.97
C GLN A 66 27.63 4.60 -19.29
N TRP A 67 28.29 3.46 -19.06
CA TRP A 67 27.73 2.35 -18.28
C TRP A 67 27.38 2.79 -16.86
N GLY A 68 28.24 3.58 -16.20
CA GLY A 68 27.94 4.18 -14.90
C GLY A 68 26.72 5.12 -14.92
N VAL A 69 26.54 5.89 -16.01
CA VAL A 69 25.32 6.71 -16.22
C VAL A 69 24.09 5.82 -16.40
N PHE A 70 24.10 4.84 -17.30
CA PHE A 70 22.94 3.97 -17.54
C PHE A 70 22.55 3.15 -16.30
N ILE A 71 23.52 2.66 -15.54
CA ILE A 71 23.26 1.96 -14.25
C ILE A 71 22.65 2.94 -13.24
N ARG A 72 23.12 4.19 -13.17
CA ARG A 72 22.52 5.21 -12.31
C ARG A 72 21.08 5.58 -12.73
N THR A 73 20.79 5.66 -14.03
CA THR A 73 19.45 5.96 -14.59
C THR A 73 18.49 4.76 -14.51
N TYR A 74 19.01 3.54 -14.38
CA TYR A 74 18.20 2.39 -13.98
C TYR A 74 17.88 2.44 -12.46
N LEU A 75 18.88 2.77 -11.63
CA LEU A 75 18.75 2.87 -10.17
C LEU A 75 18.11 4.18 -9.66
N SER A 76 17.72 5.11 -10.55
CA SER A 76 16.88 6.27 -10.19
C SER A 76 15.39 5.92 -10.15
N TRP A 77 15.00 4.72 -10.58
CA TRP A 77 13.62 4.21 -10.56
C TRP A 77 12.59 5.15 -11.21
N GLU A 78 12.97 5.73 -12.35
CA GLU A 78 12.11 6.64 -13.12
C GLU A 78 10.85 5.93 -13.68
N VAL A 79 9.70 6.59 -13.50
CA VAL A 79 8.38 6.16 -14.02
C VAL A 79 7.93 7.03 -15.19
N SER A 80 7.27 6.41 -16.16
CA SER A 80 6.59 7.05 -17.27
C SER A 80 5.08 7.01 -17.03
N VAL A 81 4.47 8.18 -16.87
CA VAL A 81 3.03 8.33 -16.63
C VAL A 81 2.29 8.25 -17.97
N SER A 82 1.27 7.40 -18.04
CA SER A 82 0.28 7.41 -19.13
C SER A 82 -1.07 7.93 -18.63
N LEU A 83 -1.82 8.61 -19.51
CA LEU A 83 -3.14 9.14 -19.22
C LEU A 83 -4.14 8.53 -20.22
N SER A 84 -5.18 7.89 -19.71
CA SER A 84 -6.35 7.51 -20.49
C SER A 84 -7.60 8.23 -19.96
N LEU A 85 -8.46 8.65 -20.88
CA LEU A 85 -9.73 9.30 -20.62
C LEU A 85 -10.74 8.71 -21.59
N GLY A 86 -11.97 8.46 -21.15
CA GLY A 86 -12.99 7.89 -22.04
C GLY A 86 -14.29 7.57 -21.35
N PHE A 87 -15.10 6.77 -22.05
CA PHE A 87 -16.28 6.13 -21.51
C PHE A 87 -16.15 4.61 -21.62
N LYS A 88 -16.46 3.89 -20.55
CA LYS A 88 -16.56 2.42 -20.53
C LYS A 88 -17.60 1.97 -19.51
N THR A 89 -18.22 0.82 -19.70
CA THR A 89 -19.07 0.21 -18.65
C THR A 89 -18.24 -0.01 -17.38
N MET A 90 -18.74 0.47 -16.25
CA MET A 90 -18.09 0.32 -14.94
C MET A 90 -19.12 0.08 -13.84
N ASP A 91 -18.66 -0.51 -12.75
CA ASP A 91 -19.41 -0.59 -11.50
C ASP A 91 -19.78 0.82 -11.01
N PHE A 92 -21.06 1.03 -10.72
CA PHE A 92 -21.55 2.30 -10.17
C PHE A 92 -20.99 2.49 -8.76
N PRO A 93 -20.53 3.70 -8.34
CA PRO A 93 -19.92 3.90 -7.03
C PRO A 93 -20.78 3.41 -5.87
N ALA A 94 -20.14 3.01 -4.76
CA ALA A 94 -20.85 2.83 -3.50
C ALA A 94 -21.32 4.20 -3.00
N VAL A 95 -22.61 4.34 -2.70
CA VAL A 95 -23.22 5.60 -2.24
C VAL A 95 -23.58 5.46 -0.77
N THR A 96 -22.77 6.05 0.10
CA THR A 96 -23.10 6.16 1.53
C THR A 96 -23.93 7.40 1.79
N ILE A 97 -25.04 7.23 2.51
CA ILE A 97 -25.98 8.29 2.91
C ILE A 97 -26.10 8.26 4.43
N CYS A 98 -26.01 9.41 5.08
CA CYS A 98 -26.31 9.57 6.50
C CYS A 98 -27.24 10.77 6.71
N ASN A 99 -28.00 10.77 7.80
CA ASN A 99 -28.60 11.99 8.31
C ASN A 99 -27.48 12.92 8.87
N ALA A 100 -27.68 14.24 8.88
CA ALA A 100 -26.77 15.16 9.56
C ALA A 100 -26.89 15.08 11.09
N SER A 101 -28.07 14.68 11.63
CA SER A 101 -28.24 14.42 13.06
C SER A 101 -28.16 12.93 13.38
N PRO A 102 -27.35 12.50 14.38
CA PRO A 102 -27.08 11.09 14.62
C PRO A 102 -28.25 10.33 15.27
N PHE A 103 -29.16 11.03 15.97
CA PHE A 103 -30.23 10.39 16.75
C PHE A 103 -31.57 11.12 16.58
N GLN A 104 -32.67 10.39 16.76
CA GLN A 104 -34.01 10.98 16.91
C GLN A 104 -34.09 11.59 18.31
N TYR A 105 -34.24 12.91 18.41
CA TYR A 105 -34.25 13.64 19.68
C TYR A 105 -35.36 13.13 20.60
N SER A 106 -36.55 12.88 20.06
CA SER A 106 -37.68 12.22 20.71
C SER A 106 -37.31 10.93 21.47
N LYS A 107 -36.36 10.14 20.96
CA LYS A 107 -35.85 8.93 21.61
C LYS A 107 -34.72 9.23 22.60
N VAL A 108 -33.69 9.97 22.18
CA VAL A 108 -32.45 10.15 22.94
C VAL A 108 -32.55 11.19 24.08
N LYS A 109 -33.59 12.03 24.09
CA LYS A 109 -33.81 13.10 25.09
C LYS A 109 -33.72 12.64 26.54
N HIS A 110 -34.10 11.40 26.85
CA HIS A 110 -34.00 10.89 28.22
C HIS A 110 -32.55 10.69 28.71
N LEU A 111 -31.58 10.51 27.81
CA LEU A 111 -30.15 10.44 28.11
C LEU A 111 -29.49 11.83 28.16
N LEU A 112 -29.99 12.78 27.35
CA LEU A 112 -29.42 14.11 27.21
C LEU A 112 -30.06 15.16 28.12
N ARG A 113 -31.18 14.85 28.80
CA ARG A 113 -31.96 15.80 29.61
C ARG A 113 -31.11 16.70 30.53
N ASP A 114 -30.27 16.10 31.37
CA ASP A 114 -29.44 16.84 32.34
C ASP A 114 -28.41 17.74 31.64
N LEU A 115 -27.97 17.37 30.43
CA LEU A 115 -27.03 18.15 29.62
C LEU A 115 -27.73 19.28 28.87
N ASP A 116 -28.95 19.06 28.39
CA ASP A 116 -29.80 20.07 27.76
C ASP A 116 -30.25 21.13 28.77
N GLU A 117 -30.66 20.73 29.98
CA GLU A 117 -31.05 21.68 31.05
C GLU A 117 -29.84 22.48 31.57
N LEU A 118 -28.64 21.87 31.61
CA LEU A 118 -27.39 22.59 31.88
C LEU A 118 -27.00 23.54 30.72
N MET A 119 -27.25 23.15 29.47
CA MET A 119 -27.02 23.99 28.29
C MET A 119 -27.93 25.23 28.27
N GLU A 120 -29.22 25.08 28.56
CA GLU A 120 -30.15 26.21 28.71
C GLU A 120 -29.61 27.23 29.73
N ALA A 121 -29.17 26.77 30.91
CA ALA A 121 -28.62 27.63 31.95
C ALA A 121 -27.30 28.32 31.52
N VAL A 122 -26.45 27.65 30.75
CA VAL A 122 -25.21 28.24 30.18
C VAL A 122 -25.55 29.34 29.17
N LEU A 123 -26.52 29.11 28.29
CA LEU A 123 -26.97 30.09 27.30
C LEU A 123 -27.62 31.31 27.95
N GLU A 124 -28.50 31.10 28.94
CA GLU A 124 -29.08 32.19 29.75
C GLU A 124 -27.98 33.04 30.42
N ARG A 125 -27.00 32.39 31.05
CA ARG A 125 -25.88 33.05 31.73
C ARG A 125 -24.98 33.88 30.80
N ILE A 126 -24.84 33.46 29.53
CA ILE A 126 -24.07 34.15 28.49
C ILE A 126 -24.86 35.30 27.85
N LEU A 127 -26.16 35.11 27.62
CA LEU A 127 -27.01 36.04 26.85
C LEU A 127 -27.69 37.12 27.71
N ALA A 128 -28.10 36.79 28.93
CA ALA A 128 -28.95 37.63 29.77
C ALA A 128 -28.49 37.68 31.25
N PRO A 129 -27.25 38.12 31.55
CA PRO A 129 -26.66 38.08 32.90
C PRO A 129 -27.33 38.99 33.95
N GLU A 130 -28.41 39.71 33.61
CA GLU A 130 -29.14 40.63 34.49
C GLU A 130 -30.49 40.06 35.02
N HIS A 131 -30.92 38.87 34.60
CA HIS A 131 -32.21 38.28 35.05
C HIS A 131 -32.09 37.17 36.10
N SER A 132 -30.91 36.61 36.32
CA SER A 132 -30.71 35.39 37.14
C SER A 132 -31.01 35.56 38.65
N ASP A 133 -31.16 36.79 39.16
CA ASP A 133 -31.52 37.06 40.57
C ASP A 133 -33.00 36.72 40.89
N ALA A 134 -33.84 36.44 39.88
CA ALA A 134 -35.27 36.16 40.05
C ALA A 134 -35.66 34.73 39.63
N ASN A 135 -35.87 33.85 40.63
CA ASN A 135 -36.45 32.49 40.53
C ASN A 135 -35.50 31.32 40.15
N ALA A 136 -34.19 31.45 40.34
CA ALA A 136 -33.22 30.36 40.11
C ALA A 136 -33.22 29.24 41.20
N THR A 137 -34.37 28.58 41.42
CA THR A 137 -34.50 27.38 42.29
C THR A 137 -34.53 26.05 41.51
N ARG A 138 -33.98 26.02 40.28
CA ARG A 138 -33.68 24.76 39.59
C ARG A 138 -32.42 24.11 40.19
N THR A 139 -32.53 22.88 40.68
CA THR A 139 -31.40 22.09 41.20
C THR A 139 -30.58 21.49 40.05
N LEU A 140 -29.76 22.31 39.40
CA LEU A 140 -28.89 21.92 38.29
C LEU A 140 -27.91 20.80 38.69
N ASN A 141 -27.73 19.80 37.82
CA ASN A 141 -26.79 18.71 38.03
C ASN A 141 -25.35 19.12 37.64
N VAL A 142 -24.70 19.89 38.52
CA VAL A 142 -23.35 20.47 38.29
C VAL A 142 -22.23 19.41 38.17
N THR A 143 -22.52 18.11 38.35
CA THR A 143 -21.50 17.05 38.27
C THR A 143 -20.79 17.02 36.92
N MET A 144 -21.51 17.19 35.80
CA MET A 144 -20.93 17.23 34.44
C MET A 144 -20.10 18.49 34.19
N TRP A 145 -20.54 19.63 34.73
CA TRP A 145 -19.83 20.92 34.64
C TRP A 145 -18.44 20.82 35.25
N ASN A 146 -18.32 20.21 36.42
CA ASN A 146 -17.07 20.15 37.20
C ASN A 146 -15.92 19.42 36.49
N TYR A 147 -16.21 18.52 35.53
CA TYR A 147 -15.17 17.85 34.73
C TYR A 147 -14.53 18.76 33.69
N THR A 148 -15.33 19.55 32.96
CA THR A 148 -14.84 20.47 31.91
C THR A 148 -15.62 21.79 31.91
N PRO A 149 -15.43 22.67 32.89
CA PRO A 149 -16.20 23.90 32.98
C PRO A 149 -15.76 24.89 31.89
N LEU A 150 -16.73 25.64 31.34
CA LEU A 150 -16.41 26.82 30.54
C LEU A 150 -16.03 27.97 31.48
N VAL A 151 -15.01 28.72 31.09
CA VAL A 151 -14.52 29.89 31.80
C VAL A 151 -14.44 31.08 30.86
N LEU A 152 -14.66 32.27 31.41
CA LEU A 152 -14.35 33.55 30.78
C LEU A 152 -12.96 33.98 31.25
N ILE A 153 -12.07 34.25 30.29
CA ILE A 153 -10.76 34.84 30.54
C ILE A 153 -10.84 36.31 30.16
N ASP A 154 -10.81 37.19 31.17
CA ASP A 154 -10.74 38.64 30.99
C ASP A 154 -9.27 39.04 30.83
N GLU A 155 -8.90 39.53 29.65
CA GLU A 155 -7.55 39.98 29.29
C GLU A 155 -7.41 41.51 29.29
N GLN A 156 -8.42 42.26 29.75
CA GLN A 156 -8.39 43.75 29.78
C GLN A 156 -7.22 44.32 30.59
N ASN A 157 -6.62 43.53 31.48
CA ASN A 157 -5.33 43.82 32.11
C ASN A 157 -4.27 42.78 31.71
N PRO A 158 -3.37 43.08 30.74
CA PRO A 158 -2.33 42.16 30.29
C PRO A 158 -1.34 41.70 31.38
N HIS A 159 -1.25 42.43 32.50
CA HIS A 159 -0.37 42.07 33.62
C HIS A 159 -1.08 41.23 34.69
N ARG A 160 -2.40 41.08 34.62
CA ARG A 160 -3.20 40.26 35.54
C ARG A 160 -4.52 39.82 34.87
N PRO A 161 -4.49 38.83 33.96
CA PRO A 161 -5.70 38.24 33.42
C PRO A 161 -6.50 37.58 34.56
N VAL A 162 -7.84 37.63 34.45
CA VAL A 162 -8.75 37.07 35.45
C VAL A 162 -9.56 35.94 34.81
N VAL A 163 -9.59 34.78 35.45
CA VAL A 163 -10.39 33.62 35.01
C VAL A 163 -11.64 33.53 35.87
N LEU A 164 -12.80 33.62 35.24
CA LEU A 164 -14.13 33.56 35.85
C LEU A 164 -14.85 32.28 35.41
N ASP A 165 -15.32 31.47 36.34
CA ASP A 165 -16.12 30.25 36.08
C ASP A 165 -17.61 30.65 36.01
N LEU A 166 -18.35 30.27 34.95
CA LEU A 166 -19.71 30.79 34.72
C LEU A 166 -20.70 30.48 35.87
N PHE A 167 -20.46 29.38 36.60
CA PHE A 167 -21.25 28.95 37.76
C PHE A 167 -20.46 28.97 39.08
N GLY A 168 -19.31 29.66 39.14
CA GLY A 168 -18.44 29.68 40.32
C GLY A 168 -19.11 30.22 41.59
N ASP A 169 -20.13 31.07 41.45
CA ASP A 169 -20.86 31.68 42.57
C ASP A 169 -21.69 30.65 43.39
N ILE A 170 -22.06 29.49 42.81
CA ILE A 170 -22.92 28.49 43.47
C ILE A 170 -22.23 27.83 44.68
N HIS A 171 -20.90 27.71 44.68
CA HIS A 171 -20.17 27.03 45.75
C HIS A 171 -19.84 27.93 46.96
N ASN A 172 -19.89 29.25 46.81
CA ASN A 172 -19.58 30.19 47.90
C ASN A 172 -20.87 30.83 48.43
N GLY A 173 -21.54 30.13 49.35
CA GLY A 173 -22.70 30.63 50.11
C GLY A 173 -22.39 31.75 51.11
N SER A 174 -21.54 32.71 50.71
CA SER A 174 -21.08 33.85 51.50
C SER A 174 -21.53 35.14 50.81
N ALA A 175 -22.62 35.73 51.30
CA ALA A 175 -23.12 37.03 50.86
C ALA A 175 -22.15 38.16 51.29
N SER A 176 -21.03 38.29 50.57
CA SER A 176 -20.05 39.35 50.73
C SER A 176 -20.33 40.45 49.70
N SER A 177 -20.57 41.67 50.17
CA SER A 177 -20.99 42.81 49.35
C SER A 177 -19.85 43.40 48.52
N SER A 178 -19.41 42.65 47.51
CA SER A 178 -18.54 43.13 46.42
C SER A 178 -19.35 43.13 45.11
N PRO A 179 -19.16 44.10 44.20
CA PRO A 179 -19.90 44.14 42.94
C PRO A 179 -19.55 42.90 42.08
N ALA A 180 -20.59 42.19 41.61
CA ALA A 180 -20.42 40.91 40.93
C ALA A 180 -19.48 41.01 39.70
N PRO A 181 -18.43 40.16 39.60
CA PRO A 181 -17.42 40.26 38.52
C PRO A 181 -17.99 39.95 37.14
N ALA A 182 -19.20 39.37 37.05
CA ALA A 182 -19.92 39.16 35.80
C ALA A 182 -20.25 40.44 35.01
N ARG A 183 -20.03 41.64 35.57
CA ARG A 183 -20.38 42.94 34.94
C ARG A 183 -19.25 43.62 34.14
N SER A 184 -18.00 43.12 34.14
CA SER A 184 -16.88 43.78 33.42
C SER A 184 -16.60 43.26 32.00
N CYS A 185 -17.24 42.16 31.60
CA CYS A 185 -16.83 41.38 30.44
C CYS A 185 -17.40 41.94 29.13
N THR A 186 -16.66 42.85 28.49
CA THR A 186 -17.04 43.43 27.19
C THR A 186 -16.59 42.56 26.01
N VAL A 187 -17.32 42.65 24.88
CA VAL A 187 -17.19 41.79 23.69
C VAL A 187 -15.76 41.72 23.10
N HIS A 188 -14.91 42.71 23.35
CA HIS A 188 -13.53 42.76 22.86
C HIS A 188 -12.46 42.45 23.92
N GLY A 189 -12.82 42.39 25.21
CA GLY A 189 -11.86 42.16 26.32
C GLY A 189 -11.80 40.72 26.84
N CYS A 190 -12.82 39.92 26.55
CA CYS A 190 -12.97 38.55 27.06
C CYS A 190 -12.77 37.49 25.98
N LYS A 191 -12.26 36.31 26.39
CA LYS A 191 -12.28 35.07 25.61
C LYS A 191 -13.02 33.97 26.37
N VAL A 192 -13.76 33.12 25.67
CA VAL A 192 -14.32 31.89 26.25
C VAL A 192 -13.31 30.76 26.09
N ALA A 193 -13.09 29.98 27.14
CA ALA A 193 -12.23 28.80 27.10
C ALA A 193 -12.86 27.63 27.84
N MET A 194 -12.54 26.40 27.43
CA MET A 194 -12.79 25.21 28.26
C MET A 194 -11.58 24.98 29.17
N ARG A 195 -11.79 24.89 30.50
CA ARG A 195 -10.76 24.45 31.44
C ARG A 195 -10.72 22.91 31.43
N LEU A 196 -9.60 22.34 31.01
CA LEU A 196 -9.35 20.89 31.00
C LEU A 196 -8.24 20.58 32.00
N CYS A 197 -8.53 19.79 33.02
CA CYS A 197 -7.58 19.46 34.09
C CYS A 197 -7.21 17.97 34.09
N SER A 198 -5.99 17.66 34.50
CA SER A 198 -5.58 16.29 34.87
C SER A 198 -6.20 15.88 36.21
N LEU A 199 -6.19 14.58 36.49
CA LEU A 199 -6.88 13.89 37.59
C LEU A 199 -6.73 14.54 38.99
N ASN A 200 -5.56 15.13 39.27
CA ASN A 200 -5.24 15.77 40.55
C ASN A 200 -5.56 17.28 40.60
N GLY A 201 -6.09 17.88 39.53
CA GLY A 201 -6.33 19.33 39.40
C GLY A 201 -5.06 20.19 39.34
N THR A 202 -3.86 19.61 39.47
CA THR A 202 -2.57 20.32 39.56
C THR A 202 -2.09 20.89 38.23
N VAL A 203 -2.51 20.29 37.11
CA VAL A 203 -2.21 20.76 35.75
C VAL A 203 -3.54 20.93 35.02
N CYS A 204 -3.85 22.17 34.65
CA CYS A 204 -4.99 22.51 33.81
C CYS A 204 -4.51 23.28 32.58
N THR A 205 -5.09 22.97 31.42
CA THR A 205 -4.92 23.72 30.18
C THR A 205 -6.23 24.40 29.80
N PHE A 206 -6.14 25.50 29.05
CA PHE A 206 -7.28 26.27 28.59
C PHE A 206 -7.39 26.14 27.07
N ARG A 207 -8.44 25.46 26.60
CA ARG A 207 -8.77 25.41 25.18
C ARG A 207 -9.55 26.68 24.84
N ASN A 208 -8.83 27.69 24.35
CA ASN A 208 -9.36 29.01 24.03
C ASN A 208 -10.18 29.00 22.73
N PHE A 209 -11.27 29.77 22.69
CA PHE A 209 -12.13 29.96 21.52
C PHE A 209 -12.29 31.45 21.19
N THR A 210 -12.51 31.76 19.91
CA THR A 210 -12.76 33.13 19.42
C THR A 210 -14.23 33.55 19.47
N SER A 211 -15.16 32.59 19.59
CA SER A 211 -16.60 32.84 19.72
C SER A 211 -17.21 31.92 20.77
N ALA A 212 -18.14 32.47 21.56
CA ALA A 212 -18.94 31.69 22.51
C ALA A 212 -19.73 30.57 21.79
N THR A 213 -20.25 30.81 20.59
CA THR A 213 -21.00 29.81 19.81
C THR A 213 -20.18 28.54 19.56
N GLN A 214 -18.92 28.69 19.14
CA GLN A 214 -18.00 27.57 18.90
C GLN A 214 -17.61 26.88 20.22
N ALA A 215 -17.35 27.64 21.28
CA ALA A 215 -17.00 27.09 22.59
C ALA A 215 -18.12 26.21 23.16
N VAL A 216 -19.36 26.70 23.09
CA VAL A 216 -20.58 26.03 23.56
C VAL A 216 -20.87 24.76 22.75
N THR A 217 -20.71 24.81 21.41
CA THR A 217 -20.91 23.63 20.54
C THR A 217 -19.85 22.55 20.78
N GLU A 218 -18.56 22.91 20.86
CA GLU A 218 -17.48 21.95 21.15
C GLU A 218 -17.53 21.40 22.59
N TRP A 219 -18.06 22.17 23.54
CA TRP A 219 -18.35 21.70 24.90
C TRP A 219 -19.47 20.67 24.93
N TYR A 220 -20.60 20.94 24.26
CA TYR A 220 -21.72 19.99 24.18
C TYR A 220 -21.30 18.70 23.48
N LEU A 221 -20.55 18.81 22.38
CA LEU A 221 -20.00 17.64 21.68
C LEU A 221 -19.13 16.77 22.59
N LEU A 222 -18.27 17.36 23.42
CA LEU A 222 -17.41 16.61 24.35
C LEU A 222 -18.23 15.92 25.45
N GLN A 223 -19.22 16.60 26.01
CA GLN A 223 -20.10 16.04 27.05
C GLN A 223 -21.01 14.93 26.50
N ALA A 224 -21.64 15.15 25.34
CA ALA A 224 -22.44 14.15 24.64
C ALA A 224 -21.61 12.91 24.24
N THR A 225 -20.34 13.09 23.82
CA THR A 225 -19.40 11.98 23.56
C THR A 225 -19.21 11.10 24.80
N ASN A 226 -19.09 11.69 25.99
CA ASN A 226 -19.00 10.96 27.26
C ASN A 226 -20.32 10.30 27.70
N ILE A 227 -21.48 10.81 27.27
CA ILE A 227 -22.77 10.14 27.50
C ILE A 227 -22.87 8.92 26.59
N PHE A 228 -22.66 9.08 25.28
CA PHE A 228 -22.78 7.99 24.30
C PHE A 228 -21.72 6.90 24.49
N SER A 229 -20.53 7.21 25.00
CA SER A 229 -19.49 6.21 25.30
C SER A 229 -19.88 5.20 26.39
N GLN A 230 -20.88 5.50 27.21
CA GLN A 230 -21.41 4.61 28.25
C GLN A 230 -22.62 3.77 27.78
N VAL A 231 -23.17 4.03 26.59
CA VAL A 231 -24.38 3.36 26.07
C VAL A 231 -23.99 2.22 25.12
N PRO A 232 -24.61 1.02 25.22
CA PRO A 232 -24.36 -0.07 24.27
C PRO A 232 -24.69 0.33 22.83
N GLN A 233 -23.80 0.04 21.88
CA GLN A 233 -23.95 0.42 20.47
C GLN A 233 -25.29 -0.07 19.84
N ARG A 234 -25.83 -1.22 20.27
CA ARG A 234 -27.13 -1.73 19.80
C ARG A 234 -28.29 -0.78 20.13
N GLU A 235 -28.27 -0.24 21.33
CA GLU A 235 -29.29 0.71 21.83
C GLU A 235 -29.18 2.06 21.10
N LEU A 236 -27.95 2.53 20.84
CA LEU A 236 -27.69 3.72 20.02
C LEU A 236 -28.21 3.56 18.57
N VAL A 237 -28.06 2.37 17.97
CA VAL A 237 -28.59 2.07 16.62
C VAL A 237 -30.13 2.14 16.59
N GLU A 238 -30.81 1.65 17.63
CA GLU A 238 -32.28 1.72 17.77
C GLU A 238 -32.80 3.15 18.05
N MET A 239 -31.98 4.02 18.65
CA MET A 239 -32.29 5.45 18.85
C MET A 239 -31.99 6.32 17.62
N SER A 240 -31.22 5.82 16.66
CA SER A 240 -30.90 6.51 15.40
C SER A 240 -32.03 6.38 14.36
N TYR A 241 -31.84 6.95 13.17
CA TYR A 241 -32.83 7.00 12.09
C TYR A 241 -32.90 5.65 11.35
N PRO A 242 -34.07 4.99 11.25
CA PRO A 242 -34.23 3.73 10.52
C PRO A 242 -34.27 3.97 9.00
N ALA A 243 -33.91 2.94 8.23
CA ALA A 243 -33.79 3.02 6.77
C ALA A 243 -35.13 3.39 6.11
N GLU A 244 -36.22 2.82 6.63
CA GLU A 244 -37.61 3.02 6.21
C GLU A 244 -38.11 4.45 6.39
N ARG A 245 -37.56 5.20 7.37
CA ARG A 245 -37.93 6.61 7.61
C ARG A 245 -37.05 7.57 6.82
N LEU A 246 -35.79 7.21 6.54
CA LEU A 246 -34.83 8.06 5.84
C LEU A 246 -34.94 7.96 4.31
N ILE A 247 -35.22 6.78 3.76
CA ILE A 247 -35.23 6.51 2.31
C ILE A 247 -36.66 6.18 1.88
N LEU A 248 -37.39 7.18 1.34
CA LEU A 248 -38.77 6.99 0.89
C LEU A 248 -38.84 6.28 -0.46
N ALA A 249 -38.03 6.70 -1.44
CA ALA A 249 -38.03 6.13 -2.79
C ALA A 249 -36.60 5.91 -3.33
N CYS A 250 -36.43 4.84 -4.10
CA CYS A 250 -35.17 4.46 -4.74
C CYS A 250 -35.41 3.87 -6.14
N LEU A 251 -34.70 4.38 -7.15
CA LEU A 251 -34.72 3.89 -8.53
C LEU A 251 -33.30 3.92 -9.10
N PHE A 252 -32.80 2.79 -9.60
CA PHE A 252 -31.50 2.69 -10.27
C PHE A 252 -31.70 2.46 -11.77
N GLY A 253 -31.52 3.53 -12.56
CA GLY A 253 -31.89 3.54 -13.97
C GLY A 253 -33.39 3.28 -14.18
N ALA A 254 -33.72 2.02 -14.50
CA ALA A 254 -35.08 1.51 -14.66
C ALA A 254 -35.48 0.45 -13.61
N GLU A 255 -34.54 -0.02 -12.77
CA GLU A 255 -34.80 -1.05 -11.76
C GLU A 255 -35.20 -0.40 -10.42
N PRO A 256 -36.39 -0.71 -9.87
CA PRO A 256 -36.80 -0.16 -8.58
C PRO A 256 -35.99 -0.80 -7.46
N CYS A 257 -35.48 0.02 -6.54
CA CYS A 257 -34.75 -0.42 -5.36
C CYS A 257 -35.53 -0.06 -4.09
N SER A 258 -35.15 -0.67 -2.97
CA SER A 258 -35.76 -0.46 -1.66
C SER A 258 -34.69 -0.16 -0.62
N TYR A 259 -35.09 0.37 0.53
CA TYR A 259 -34.23 0.55 1.71
C TYR A 259 -33.47 -0.74 2.09
N ARG A 260 -34.03 -1.92 1.76
CA ARG A 260 -33.43 -3.25 1.97
C ARG A 260 -32.18 -3.53 1.13
N ASN A 261 -31.97 -2.82 0.02
CA ASN A 261 -30.78 -2.94 -0.82
C ASN A 261 -29.58 -2.14 -0.27
N PHE A 262 -29.77 -1.39 0.82
CA PHE A 262 -28.72 -0.60 1.46
C PHE A 262 -28.14 -1.37 2.65
N THR A 263 -26.82 -1.47 2.73
CA THR A 263 -26.17 -2.00 3.94
C THR A 263 -26.14 -0.92 5.00
N SER A 264 -26.65 -1.21 6.20
CA SER A 264 -26.58 -0.29 7.35
C SER A 264 -25.23 -0.40 8.06
N ILE A 265 -24.64 0.74 8.40
CA ILE A 265 -23.50 0.87 9.32
C ILE A 265 -23.79 1.94 10.38
N PHE A 266 -23.15 1.86 11.54
CA PHE A 266 -23.24 2.89 12.58
C PHE A 266 -21.98 3.76 12.58
N HIS A 267 -22.13 5.05 12.27
CA HIS A 267 -21.05 6.04 12.28
C HIS A 267 -21.16 6.95 13.53
N PRO A 268 -20.18 6.97 14.45
CA PRO A 268 -20.31 7.69 15.73
C PRO A 268 -20.71 9.17 15.67
N ASP A 269 -20.31 9.92 14.63
CA ASP A 269 -20.74 11.32 14.42
C ASP A 269 -22.13 11.48 13.78
N TYR A 270 -22.64 10.48 13.07
CA TYR A 270 -23.79 10.61 12.14
C TYR A 270 -24.90 9.55 12.31
N GLY A 271 -24.76 8.64 13.30
CA GLY A 271 -25.75 7.60 13.57
C GLY A 271 -25.76 6.51 12.50
N ASN A 272 -26.94 5.98 12.18
CA ASN A 272 -27.11 4.98 11.14
C ASN A 272 -26.91 5.61 9.75
N CYS A 273 -25.90 5.13 9.03
CA CYS A 273 -25.70 5.41 7.61
C CYS A 273 -26.06 4.18 6.78
N TYR A 274 -26.39 4.41 5.51
CA TYR A 274 -26.92 3.40 4.59
C TYR A 274 -26.15 3.45 3.28
N ILE A 275 -25.62 2.31 2.85
CA ILE A 275 -24.69 2.19 1.72
C ILE A 275 -25.35 1.43 0.57
N PHE A 276 -25.61 2.12 -0.54
CA PHE A 276 -25.99 1.50 -1.81
C PHE A 276 -24.76 0.89 -2.49
N ASN A 277 -24.93 -0.26 -3.15
CA ASN A 277 -23.94 -0.90 -4.03
C ASN A 277 -22.54 -1.17 -3.43
N TRP A 278 -22.46 -1.51 -2.13
CA TRP A 278 -21.17 -1.64 -1.43
C TRP A 278 -20.29 -2.82 -1.89
N GLY A 279 -20.86 -3.83 -2.54
CA GLY A 279 -20.11 -5.00 -3.06
C GLY A 279 -19.65 -6.01 -2.00
N MET A 280 -20.29 -6.01 -0.81
CA MET A 280 -19.95 -6.90 0.31
C MET A 280 -20.84 -8.15 0.41
N THR A 281 -22.12 -8.02 0.07
CA THR A 281 -23.12 -9.10 0.09
C THR A 281 -23.45 -9.58 -1.33
N GLU A 282 -23.81 -8.63 -2.19
CA GLU A 282 -24.16 -8.82 -3.59
C GLU A 282 -23.02 -8.32 -4.50
N LYS A 283 -23.08 -8.67 -5.79
CA LYS A 283 -22.16 -8.14 -6.79
C LYS A 283 -22.46 -6.66 -7.03
N ALA A 284 -21.44 -5.89 -7.41
CA ALA A 284 -21.63 -4.50 -7.79
C ALA A 284 -22.53 -4.39 -9.04
N LEU A 285 -23.47 -3.46 -9.00
CA LEU A 285 -24.32 -3.07 -10.12
C LEU A 285 -23.52 -2.18 -11.08
N PRO A 286 -23.37 -2.55 -12.36
CA PRO A 286 -22.72 -1.72 -13.36
C PRO A 286 -23.69 -0.67 -13.92
N SER A 287 -23.14 0.45 -14.40
CA SER A 287 -23.86 1.36 -15.30
C SER A 287 -23.08 1.52 -16.62
N ALA A 288 -23.81 1.37 -17.72
CA ALA A 288 -23.27 1.32 -19.08
C ALA A 288 -23.64 2.54 -19.94
N ASN A 289 -24.48 3.45 -19.44
CA ASN A 289 -24.93 4.65 -20.14
C ASN A 289 -24.67 5.89 -19.27
N PRO A 290 -24.18 7.02 -19.83
CA PRO A 290 -24.07 8.27 -19.11
C PRO A 290 -25.43 8.99 -18.98
N GLY A 291 -25.53 9.94 -18.05
CA GLY A 291 -26.69 10.83 -17.91
C GLY A 291 -27.72 10.40 -16.84
N ALA A 292 -28.50 11.39 -16.38
CA ALA A 292 -29.36 11.29 -15.19
C ALA A 292 -30.46 10.23 -15.27
N GLU A 293 -30.89 9.82 -16.47
CA GLU A 293 -31.92 8.78 -16.62
C GLU A 293 -31.45 7.40 -16.17
N PHE A 294 -30.16 7.07 -16.37
CA PHE A 294 -29.55 5.76 -16.08
C PHE A 294 -28.78 5.72 -14.74
N GLY A 295 -28.88 6.78 -13.94
CA GLY A 295 -28.24 6.89 -12.63
C GLY A 295 -29.11 6.40 -11.47
N LEU A 296 -28.59 6.55 -10.26
CA LEU A 296 -29.35 6.36 -9.01
C LEU A 296 -30.18 7.61 -8.72
N LYS A 297 -31.48 7.45 -8.51
CA LYS A 297 -32.44 8.50 -8.14
C LYS A 297 -33.06 8.15 -6.79
N LEU A 298 -33.02 9.07 -5.83
CA LEU A 298 -33.50 8.86 -4.47
C LEU A 298 -34.38 10.02 -4.01
N ILE A 299 -35.37 9.70 -3.17
CA ILE A 299 -36.09 10.69 -2.34
C ILE A 299 -35.86 10.29 -0.88
N LEU A 300 -35.28 11.22 -0.12
CA LEU A 300 -35.02 11.07 1.31
C LEU A 300 -35.96 11.96 2.12
N ASP A 301 -36.24 11.56 3.36
CA ASP A 301 -36.92 12.38 4.36
C ASP A 301 -36.00 12.67 5.56
N ILE A 302 -35.92 13.94 5.92
CA ILE A 302 -35.04 14.52 6.93
C ILE A 302 -35.92 15.27 7.94
N GLY A 303 -36.42 14.55 8.94
CA GLY A 303 -37.25 15.12 10.02
C GLY A 303 -36.48 16.09 10.90
N GLN A 304 -36.34 17.35 10.45
CA GLN A 304 -35.59 18.42 11.13
C GLN A 304 -36.15 18.73 12.52
N GLU A 305 -37.45 18.53 12.72
CA GLU A 305 -38.16 18.67 13.99
C GLU A 305 -37.73 17.67 15.07
N ASP A 306 -37.05 16.58 14.68
CA ASP A 306 -36.56 15.51 15.57
C ASP A 306 -35.01 15.53 15.70
N TYR A 307 -34.35 16.61 15.29
CA TYR A 307 -32.90 16.81 15.42
C TYR A 307 -32.47 17.12 16.86
N VAL A 308 -31.25 16.71 17.24
CA VAL A 308 -30.63 17.07 18.53
C VAL A 308 -30.11 18.52 18.47
N PRO A 309 -30.74 19.48 19.18
CA PRO A 309 -30.64 20.91 18.84
C PRO A 309 -29.26 21.53 19.10
N PHE A 310 -28.54 21.06 20.12
CA PHE A 310 -27.22 21.57 20.49
C PHE A 310 -26.05 20.78 19.87
N LEU A 311 -26.35 19.68 19.17
CA LEU A 311 -25.36 18.80 18.52
C LEU A 311 -25.31 19.00 17.00
N THR A 312 -26.45 19.26 16.37
CA THR A 312 -26.58 19.33 14.90
C THR A 312 -27.18 20.66 14.46
N SER A 313 -26.34 21.58 13.99
CA SER A 313 -26.77 22.86 13.41
C SER A 313 -26.99 22.81 11.89
N THR A 314 -26.49 21.80 11.19
CA THR A 314 -26.63 21.64 9.74
C THR A 314 -27.83 20.76 9.38
N ALA A 315 -28.85 21.36 8.77
CA ALA A 315 -30.01 20.64 8.22
C ALA A 315 -29.71 20.07 6.82
N GLY A 316 -30.25 18.89 6.51
CA GLY A 316 -30.03 18.17 5.25
C GLY A 316 -29.31 16.82 5.44
N ALA A 317 -28.96 16.17 4.33
CA ALA A 317 -28.30 14.86 4.32
C ALA A 317 -26.77 14.97 4.09
N ARG A 318 -26.00 14.00 4.61
CA ARG A 318 -24.61 13.75 4.22
C ARG A 318 -24.57 12.67 3.15
N LEU A 319 -23.75 12.87 2.12
CA LEU A 319 -23.54 11.89 1.06
C LEU A 319 -22.05 11.71 0.76
N MET A 320 -21.62 10.48 0.50
CA MET A 320 -20.25 10.14 0.08
C MET A 320 -20.28 9.09 -1.02
N LEU A 321 -19.47 9.31 -2.07
CA LEU A 321 -19.18 8.31 -3.11
C LEU A 321 -17.82 7.68 -2.83
N HIS A 322 -17.73 6.35 -2.87
CA HIS A 322 -16.50 5.62 -2.55
C HIS A 322 -16.41 4.28 -3.30
N GLU A 323 -15.25 3.63 -3.22
CA GLU A 323 -15.03 2.30 -3.82
C GLU A 323 -15.88 1.22 -3.14
N GLN A 324 -16.26 0.21 -3.92
CA GLN A 324 -16.76 -1.05 -3.40
C GLN A 324 -15.80 -1.60 -2.32
N ARG A 325 -16.37 -2.10 -1.23
CA ARG A 325 -15.64 -2.71 -0.11
C ARG A 325 -14.64 -1.78 0.62
N SER A 326 -14.64 -0.47 0.35
CA SER A 326 -13.94 0.53 1.18
C SER A 326 -14.81 1.01 2.35
N TYR A 327 -14.21 1.47 3.44
CA TYR A 327 -14.95 2.10 4.55
C TYR A 327 -15.26 3.57 4.24
N PRO A 328 -16.52 4.04 4.39
CA PRO A 328 -16.88 5.42 4.05
C PRO A 328 -16.47 6.41 5.16
N PHE A 329 -15.43 7.20 4.91
CA PHE A 329 -14.98 8.29 5.80
C PHE A 329 -15.81 9.57 5.60
N ILE A 330 -17.12 9.49 5.92
CA ILE A 330 -18.13 10.53 5.65
C ILE A 330 -17.72 11.92 6.18
N LYS A 331 -16.97 11.98 7.28
CA LYS A 331 -16.50 13.24 7.88
C LYS A 331 -15.44 13.96 7.03
N ASP A 332 -14.65 13.19 6.28
CA ASP A 332 -13.43 13.67 5.62
C ASP A 332 -13.71 13.99 4.14
N GLU A 333 -14.52 13.17 3.46
CA GLU A 333 -14.78 13.26 2.01
C GLU A 333 -16.27 13.47 1.63
N GLY A 334 -17.17 13.45 2.61
CA GLY A 334 -18.61 13.60 2.35
C GLY A 334 -19.03 15.03 1.98
N ILE A 335 -20.02 15.15 1.09
CA ILE A 335 -20.72 16.38 0.73
C ILE A 335 -22.06 16.49 1.47
N TYR A 336 -22.69 17.67 1.42
CA TYR A 336 -24.05 17.90 1.91
C TYR A 336 -25.03 17.96 0.73
N ALA A 337 -26.27 17.50 0.94
CA ALA A 337 -27.40 17.72 0.06
C ALA A 337 -28.50 18.52 0.77
N MET A 338 -29.05 19.51 0.08
CA MET A 338 -29.97 20.50 0.64
C MET A 338 -31.43 20.04 0.56
N SER A 339 -32.19 20.19 1.64
CA SER A 339 -33.62 19.91 1.66
C SER A 339 -34.43 20.96 0.88
N GLY A 340 -35.54 20.53 0.28
CA GLY A 340 -36.34 21.33 -0.65
C GLY A 340 -35.70 21.53 -2.03
N THR A 341 -34.70 20.69 -2.36
CA THR A 341 -33.99 20.72 -3.65
C THR A 341 -33.81 19.32 -4.26
N GLU A 342 -33.62 19.31 -5.57
CA GLU A 342 -33.11 18.21 -6.37
C GLU A 342 -31.61 18.43 -6.63
N THR A 343 -30.77 17.71 -5.90
CA THR A 343 -29.30 17.75 -6.05
C THR A 343 -28.89 16.74 -7.11
N SER A 344 -28.45 17.23 -8.28
CA SER A 344 -27.96 16.43 -9.41
C SER A 344 -26.43 16.42 -9.45
N ILE A 345 -25.87 15.21 -9.31
CA ILE A 345 -24.44 14.94 -9.13
C ILE A 345 -23.92 14.13 -10.33
N GLY A 346 -23.19 14.81 -11.21
CA GLY A 346 -22.43 14.16 -12.29
C GLY A 346 -21.10 13.63 -11.75
N VAL A 347 -20.81 12.35 -11.99
CA VAL A 347 -19.65 11.61 -11.46
C VAL A 347 -18.63 11.29 -12.56
N LEU A 348 -17.36 11.55 -12.26
CA LEU A 348 -16.18 11.10 -12.99
C LEU A 348 -15.28 10.30 -12.04
N VAL A 349 -14.87 9.10 -12.46
CA VAL A 349 -13.97 8.23 -11.70
C VAL A 349 -12.52 8.54 -12.10
N ASP A 350 -11.74 9.12 -11.20
CA ASP A 350 -10.34 9.55 -11.42
C ASP A 350 -9.40 8.58 -10.67
N ARG A 351 -8.75 7.68 -11.41
CA ARG A 351 -7.88 6.62 -10.87
C ARG A 351 -6.40 6.94 -11.03
N LEU A 352 -5.64 6.66 -9.99
CA LEU A 352 -4.18 6.66 -9.98
C LEU A 352 -3.69 5.23 -9.69
N GLU A 353 -2.94 4.65 -10.62
CA GLU A 353 -2.36 3.31 -10.52
C GLU A 353 -0.83 3.44 -10.50
N ARG A 354 -0.25 3.36 -9.30
CA ARG A 354 1.18 3.58 -9.02
C ARG A 354 2.00 2.31 -9.22
N LYS A 355 3.27 2.45 -9.55
CA LYS A 355 4.08 1.30 -9.99
C LYS A 355 4.45 0.31 -8.87
N GLY A 356 4.42 0.75 -7.61
CA GLY A 356 4.79 -0.02 -6.43
C GLY A 356 6.28 0.06 -6.09
N GLU A 357 6.66 -0.45 -4.92
CA GLU A 357 8.05 -0.58 -4.48
C GLU A 357 8.86 -1.40 -5.52
N PRO A 358 10.06 -0.95 -5.97
CA PRO A 358 10.87 0.17 -5.47
C PRO A 358 10.67 1.52 -6.18
N TYR A 359 9.72 1.63 -7.11
CA TYR A 359 9.47 2.86 -7.87
C TYR A 359 8.68 3.90 -7.07
N SER A 360 7.68 3.47 -6.30
CA SER A 360 6.80 4.35 -5.50
C SER A 360 6.55 3.75 -4.11
N GLN A 361 6.74 4.53 -3.05
CA GLN A 361 6.50 4.11 -1.66
C GLN A 361 4.99 4.04 -1.36
N CYS A 362 4.36 2.93 -1.74
CA CYS A 362 2.94 2.68 -1.53
C CYS A 362 2.70 1.22 -1.11
N THR A 363 1.49 0.94 -0.61
CA THR A 363 1.05 -0.43 -0.27
C THR A 363 -0.16 -0.86 -1.11
N VAL A 364 -0.25 -2.15 -1.41
CA VAL A 364 -1.41 -2.75 -2.12
C VAL A 364 -2.48 -3.22 -1.13
N ASN A 365 -2.07 -3.76 0.03
CA ASN A 365 -2.95 -4.44 0.98
C ASN A 365 -2.89 -3.88 2.42
N GLY A 366 -1.97 -2.95 2.71
CA GLY A 366 -1.71 -2.45 4.07
C GLY A 366 -0.95 -3.43 5.00
N SER A 367 -0.57 -4.61 4.51
CA SER A 367 0.06 -5.68 5.32
C SER A 367 1.51 -5.41 5.75
N ASP A 368 2.15 -4.41 5.16
CA ASP A 368 3.51 -3.94 5.46
C ASP A 368 3.52 -2.68 6.35
N VAL A 369 2.34 -2.20 6.75
CA VAL A 369 2.16 -1.07 7.67
C VAL A 369 2.17 -1.61 9.11
N PRO A 370 2.95 -1.02 10.05
CA PRO A 370 3.07 -1.54 11.42
C PRO A 370 1.81 -1.31 12.27
N VAL A 371 0.96 -0.37 11.87
CA VAL A 371 -0.30 -0.03 12.57
C VAL A 371 -1.38 -1.05 12.23
N ARG A 372 -1.97 -1.69 13.24
CA ARG A 372 -3.12 -2.58 13.05
C ARG A 372 -4.35 -1.80 12.59
N ASN A 373 -4.88 -2.11 11.41
CA ASN A 373 -6.14 -1.54 10.91
C ASN A 373 -7.34 -1.96 11.78
N LEU A 374 -7.95 -1.02 12.51
CA LEU A 374 -9.12 -1.26 13.36
C LEU A 374 -10.43 -1.42 12.58
N TYR A 375 -10.48 -0.97 11.32
CA TYR A 375 -11.65 -1.13 10.44
C TYR A 375 -11.73 -2.52 9.80
N SER A 376 -10.76 -3.40 10.08
CA SER A 376 -10.74 -4.79 9.60
C SER A 376 -11.95 -5.63 10.05
N ASP A 377 -12.60 -5.29 11.17
CA ASP A 377 -13.85 -5.92 11.61
C ASP A 377 -15.03 -5.69 10.63
N TYR A 378 -14.95 -4.70 9.73
CA TYR A 378 -15.90 -4.48 8.63
C TYR A 378 -15.52 -5.21 7.32
N ASN A 379 -14.43 -6.00 7.31
CA ASN A 379 -13.89 -6.70 6.13
C ASN A 379 -13.59 -5.78 4.91
N THR A 380 -13.28 -4.50 5.17
CA THR A 380 -12.99 -3.49 4.14
C THR A 380 -11.54 -3.50 3.66
N THR A 381 -11.30 -2.89 2.49
CA THR A 381 -9.95 -2.63 1.95
C THR A 381 -9.13 -1.68 2.84
N TYR A 382 -7.81 -1.64 2.61
CA TYR A 382 -6.93 -0.67 3.25
C TYR A 382 -7.15 0.74 2.69
N SER A 383 -7.09 1.76 3.54
CA SER A 383 -7.01 3.16 3.13
C SER A 383 -6.11 3.95 4.07
N ILE A 384 -5.57 5.08 3.58
CA ILE A 384 -4.72 5.98 4.38
C ILE A 384 -5.47 6.53 5.61
N GLN A 385 -6.76 6.87 5.47
CA GLN A 385 -7.59 7.36 6.57
C GLN A 385 -7.82 6.29 7.65
N ALA A 386 -8.02 5.03 7.24
CA ALA A 386 -8.13 3.90 8.16
C ALA A 386 -6.87 3.73 9.00
N CYS A 387 -5.68 3.88 8.40
CA CYS A 387 -4.40 3.82 9.10
C CYS A 387 -4.23 4.98 10.09
N ILE A 388 -4.39 6.23 9.66
CA ILE A 388 -4.18 7.42 10.50
C ILE A 388 -5.14 7.41 11.71
N ARG A 389 -6.42 7.06 11.48
CA ARG A 389 -7.42 6.96 12.56
C ARG A 389 -7.14 5.78 13.50
N SER A 390 -6.60 4.66 13.00
CA SER A 390 -6.17 3.53 13.85
C SER A 390 -4.96 3.89 14.71
N CYS A 391 -3.96 4.57 14.14
CA CYS A 391 -2.76 5.04 14.84
C CYS A 391 -3.11 6.02 15.98
N PHE A 392 -4.01 6.98 15.72
CA PHE A 392 -4.46 7.90 16.76
C PHE A 392 -5.18 7.19 17.91
N GLN A 393 -6.01 6.18 17.62
CA GLN A 393 -6.69 5.38 18.66
C GLN A 393 -5.69 4.54 19.47
N ASP A 394 -4.67 3.96 18.82
CA ASP A 394 -3.60 3.19 19.47
C ASP A 394 -2.76 4.07 20.43
N HIS A 395 -2.31 5.25 19.99
CA HIS A 395 -1.65 6.22 20.86
C HIS A 395 -2.56 6.76 21.99
N MET A 396 -3.87 6.86 21.76
CA MET A 396 -4.82 7.24 22.80
C MET A 396 -4.97 6.15 23.87
N ILE A 397 -4.98 4.87 23.49
CA ILE A 397 -4.97 3.76 24.45
C ILE A 397 -3.63 3.71 25.21
N GLN A 398 -2.50 3.87 24.52
CA GLN A 398 -1.16 3.87 25.12
C GLN A 398 -0.96 4.99 26.15
N ASN A 399 -1.49 6.19 25.90
CA ASN A 399 -1.30 7.35 26.78
C ASN A 399 -2.44 7.59 27.79
N CYS A 400 -3.68 7.24 27.45
CA CYS A 400 -4.87 7.53 28.26
C CYS A 400 -5.53 6.27 28.84
N SER A 401 -5.05 5.06 28.52
CA SER A 401 -5.62 3.76 28.95
C SER A 401 -7.10 3.53 28.59
N CYS A 402 -7.64 4.28 27.64
CA CYS A 402 -9.02 4.15 27.17
C CYS A 402 -9.16 4.57 25.69
N ALA A 403 -10.18 4.05 25.00
CA ALA A 403 -10.43 4.29 23.59
C ALA A 403 -11.45 5.43 23.37
N HIS A 404 -11.28 6.24 22.33
CA HIS A 404 -12.23 7.31 22.00
C HIS A 404 -13.47 6.77 21.26
N TYR A 405 -14.66 7.27 21.61
CA TYR A 405 -15.95 6.84 21.04
C TYR A 405 -16.06 7.07 19.52
N LEU A 406 -15.43 8.13 18.98
CA LEU A 406 -15.50 8.45 17.53
C LEU A 406 -14.68 7.50 16.62
N TYR A 407 -14.03 6.48 17.16
CA TYR A 407 -13.29 5.47 16.39
C TYR A 407 -13.67 4.06 16.84
N PRO A 408 -13.44 3.01 16.02
CA PRO A 408 -13.69 1.62 16.43
C PRO A 408 -12.96 1.24 17.72
N LEU A 409 -13.61 0.42 18.54
CA LEU A 409 -13.08 -0.07 19.81
C LEU A 409 -12.26 -1.36 19.59
N PRO A 410 -10.96 -1.41 19.96
CA PRO A 410 -10.20 -2.64 19.88
C PRO A 410 -10.73 -3.71 20.84
N ARG A 411 -10.71 -4.97 20.40
CA ARG A 411 -11.26 -6.10 21.17
C ARG A 411 -10.50 -6.29 22.50
N GLY A 412 -11.17 -5.99 23.62
CA GLY A 412 -10.64 -6.08 24.98
C GLY A 412 -10.61 -4.74 25.73
N GLU A 413 -10.63 -3.63 24.99
CA GLU A 413 -10.57 -2.27 25.54
C GLU A 413 -11.94 -1.73 25.96
N ARG A 414 -11.95 -0.57 26.63
CA ARG A 414 -13.16 0.20 26.98
C ARG A 414 -13.13 1.60 26.37
N TYR A 415 -14.32 2.15 26.11
CA TYR A 415 -14.44 3.56 25.75
C TYR A 415 -14.20 4.48 26.96
N CYS A 416 -13.55 5.61 26.73
CA CYS A 416 -13.32 6.65 27.74
C CYS A 416 -14.65 7.21 28.29
N ASN A 417 -14.73 7.38 29.60
CA ASN A 417 -15.86 8.03 30.28
C ASN A 417 -15.39 8.71 31.59
N ASN A 418 -16.16 9.70 32.06
CA ASN A 418 -15.85 10.52 33.23
C ASN A 418 -15.84 9.74 34.57
N ARG A 419 -16.32 8.50 34.60
CA ARG A 419 -16.46 7.68 35.83
C ARG A 419 -15.25 6.78 36.06
N GLU A 420 -14.73 6.17 35.00
CA GLU A 420 -13.55 5.30 35.01
C GLU A 420 -12.26 6.07 34.69
N PHE A 421 -12.30 7.03 33.77
CA PHE A 421 -11.14 7.74 33.23
C PHE A 421 -11.32 9.27 33.29
N PRO A 422 -11.47 9.88 34.48
CA PRO A 422 -11.87 11.29 34.63
C PRO A 422 -10.94 12.32 33.98
N ASP A 423 -9.70 11.96 33.61
CA ASP A 423 -8.73 12.80 32.90
C ASP A 423 -8.72 12.61 31.37
N TRP A 424 -9.58 11.75 30.81
CA TRP A 424 -9.63 11.44 29.37
C TRP A 424 -9.74 12.70 28.48
N ALA A 425 -10.52 13.69 28.92
CA ALA A 425 -10.76 14.92 28.17
C ALA A 425 -9.49 15.78 28.05
N TYR A 426 -8.67 15.83 29.11
CA TYR A 426 -7.36 16.46 29.08
C TYR A 426 -6.39 15.69 28.17
N CYS A 427 -6.31 14.36 28.33
CA CYS A 427 -5.42 13.49 27.56
C CYS A 427 -5.74 13.54 26.04
N TYR A 428 -7.01 13.42 25.68
CA TYR A 428 -7.50 13.55 24.30
C TYR A 428 -7.22 14.93 23.70
N SER A 429 -7.47 16.02 24.45
CA SER A 429 -7.19 17.38 23.94
C SER A 429 -5.69 17.62 23.76
N HIS A 430 -4.84 17.06 24.63
CA HIS A 430 -3.38 17.15 24.50
C HIS A 430 -2.89 16.38 23.26
N LEU A 431 -3.39 15.16 23.03
CA LEU A 431 -3.09 14.36 21.84
C LEU A 431 -3.57 15.04 20.55
N ARG A 432 -4.83 15.50 20.48
CA ARG A 432 -5.44 16.11 19.29
C ARG A 432 -4.74 17.40 18.84
N MET A 433 -4.17 18.15 19.79
CA MET A 433 -3.39 19.37 19.54
C MET A 433 -1.90 19.11 19.27
N SER A 434 -1.39 17.90 19.50
CA SER A 434 0.02 17.57 19.27
C SER A 434 0.32 17.32 17.80
N VAL A 435 1.14 18.20 17.20
CA VAL A 435 1.58 18.08 15.80
C VAL A 435 2.52 16.88 15.62
N ALA A 436 3.49 16.68 16.53
CA ALA A 436 4.46 15.59 16.46
C ALA A 436 3.82 14.19 16.54
N GLN A 437 2.72 14.03 17.29
CA GLN A 437 1.92 12.80 17.29
C GLN A 437 1.28 12.54 15.92
N ARG A 438 0.75 13.58 15.27
CA ARG A 438 0.16 13.49 13.93
C ARG A 438 1.21 13.16 12.86
N GLU A 439 2.36 13.81 12.92
CA GLU A 439 3.51 13.52 12.04
C GLU A 439 4.02 12.09 12.22
N THR A 440 4.04 11.58 13.45
CA THR A 440 4.41 10.17 13.73
C THR A 440 3.46 9.21 13.01
N CYS A 441 2.15 9.38 13.14
CA CYS A 441 1.18 8.56 12.41
C CYS A 441 1.27 8.70 10.88
N ILE A 442 1.48 9.91 10.36
CA ILE A 442 1.66 10.15 8.92
C ILE A 442 2.90 9.41 8.39
N ASN A 443 4.02 9.42 9.12
CA ASN A 443 5.25 8.74 8.72
C ASN A 443 5.19 7.20 8.90
N MET A 444 4.29 6.68 9.73
CA MET A 444 4.07 5.24 9.91
C MET A 444 3.10 4.64 8.90
N CYS A 445 2.15 5.45 8.39
CA CYS A 445 1.18 5.03 7.39
C CYS A 445 1.72 5.19 5.96
N LYS A 446 1.38 4.27 5.07
CA LYS A 446 1.68 4.38 3.62
C LYS A 446 0.42 4.69 2.82
N GLU A 447 0.57 5.42 1.73
CA GLU A 447 -0.52 5.58 0.75
C GLU A 447 -0.77 4.27 -0.01
N SER A 448 -1.97 4.11 -0.58
CA SER A 448 -2.26 2.98 -1.46
C SER A 448 -1.58 3.14 -2.82
N CYS A 449 -1.25 2.01 -3.46
CA CYS A 449 -0.73 2.02 -4.84
C CYS A 449 -1.84 2.27 -5.87
N ASN A 450 -3.05 1.79 -5.57
CA ASN A 450 -4.25 2.11 -6.33
C ASN A 450 -5.07 3.10 -5.51
N ASP A 451 -5.45 4.23 -6.11
CA ASP A 451 -6.32 5.24 -5.51
C ASP A 451 -7.43 5.63 -6.50
N THR A 452 -8.70 5.55 -6.08
CA THR A 452 -9.86 5.95 -6.89
C THR A 452 -10.58 7.10 -6.22
N GLN A 453 -10.53 8.28 -6.85
CA GLN A 453 -11.22 9.48 -6.38
C GLN A 453 -12.45 9.76 -7.25
N TYR A 454 -13.58 10.07 -6.61
CA TYR A 454 -14.81 10.41 -7.31
C TYR A 454 -14.93 11.93 -7.47
N LYS A 455 -14.59 12.44 -8.65
CA LYS A 455 -14.76 13.86 -8.97
C LYS A 455 -16.24 14.11 -9.27
N MET A 456 -16.82 15.07 -8.56
CA MET A 456 -18.26 15.36 -8.58
C MET A 456 -18.53 16.76 -9.11
N THR A 457 -19.40 16.89 -10.10
CA THR A 457 -20.03 18.16 -10.50
C THR A 457 -21.42 18.23 -9.91
N ILE A 458 -21.62 19.12 -8.93
CA ILE A 458 -22.89 19.28 -8.22
C ILE A 458 -23.68 20.42 -8.85
N SER A 459 -24.96 20.17 -9.11
CA SER A 459 -25.95 21.15 -9.55
C SER A 459 -27.22 20.96 -8.71
N MET A 460 -27.97 22.03 -8.45
CA MET A 460 -29.16 22.00 -7.60
C MET A 460 -30.29 22.82 -8.23
N ALA A 461 -31.52 22.34 -8.10
CA ALA A 461 -32.74 23.04 -8.47
C ALA A 461 -33.82 22.85 -7.40
N ASP A 462 -34.79 23.75 -7.31
CA ASP A 462 -35.90 23.66 -6.35
C ASP A 462 -36.79 22.44 -6.64
N TRP A 463 -37.08 21.65 -5.60
CA TRP A 463 -38.01 20.51 -5.69
C TRP A 463 -38.71 20.24 -4.35
N PRO A 464 -40.04 20.00 -4.33
CA PRO A 464 -40.97 20.03 -5.47
C PRO A 464 -41.22 21.46 -6.00
N SER A 465 -41.89 21.56 -7.15
CA SER A 465 -42.43 22.82 -7.67
C SER A 465 -43.81 23.11 -7.07
N GLU A 466 -44.22 24.38 -7.01
CA GLU A 466 -45.51 24.82 -6.44
C GLU A 466 -46.72 24.02 -6.96
N ALA A 467 -46.78 23.75 -8.28
CA ALA A 467 -47.86 22.99 -8.91
C ALA A 467 -47.78 21.46 -8.70
N SER A 468 -46.75 20.98 -7.98
CA SER A 468 -46.53 19.55 -7.68
C SER A 468 -46.41 19.24 -6.19
N GLU A 469 -46.29 20.27 -5.34
CA GLU A 469 -46.01 20.14 -3.91
C GLU A 469 -47.10 19.33 -3.19
N ASP A 470 -48.38 19.70 -3.37
CA ASP A 470 -49.53 19.03 -2.76
C ASP A 470 -49.60 17.53 -3.05
N TRP A 471 -49.52 17.13 -4.33
CA TRP A 471 -49.71 15.73 -4.71
C TRP A 471 -48.50 14.86 -4.40
N ILE A 472 -47.27 15.41 -4.51
CA ILE A 472 -46.06 14.69 -4.15
C ILE A 472 -46.05 14.40 -2.64
N PHE A 473 -46.36 15.39 -1.80
CA PHE A 473 -46.39 15.15 -0.34
C PHE A 473 -47.55 14.26 0.10
N HIS A 474 -48.71 14.33 -0.56
CA HIS A 474 -49.82 13.42 -0.25
C HIS A 474 -49.51 11.95 -0.60
N VAL A 475 -48.83 11.69 -1.72
CA VAL A 475 -48.37 10.33 -2.07
C VAL A 475 -47.31 9.86 -1.07
N LEU A 476 -46.27 10.67 -0.82
CA LEU A 476 -45.17 10.29 0.07
C LEU A 476 -45.62 10.11 1.53
N SER A 477 -46.59 10.88 2.04
CA SER A 477 -47.13 10.66 3.39
C SER A 477 -47.99 9.39 3.48
N GLN A 478 -48.70 9.06 2.41
CA GLN A 478 -49.50 7.84 2.30
C GLN A 478 -48.63 6.57 2.14
N GLU A 479 -47.47 6.66 1.49
CA GLU A 479 -46.48 5.58 1.42
C GLU A 479 -45.74 5.37 2.76
N ARG A 480 -45.38 6.46 3.45
CA ARG A 480 -44.64 6.44 4.73
C ARG A 480 -45.50 5.99 5.92
N ASP A 481 -46.56 6.74 6.21
CA ASP A 481 -47.32 6.64 7.47
C ASP A 481 -48.65 5.87 7.29
N GLN A 482 -48.93 5.39 6.07
CA GLN A 482 -50.24 4.87 5.64
C GLN A 482 -51.39 5.88 5.85
N SER A 483 -51.07 7.17 5.97
CA SER A 483 -51.99 8.23 6.38
C SER A 483 -52.22 9.27 5.28
N THR A 484 -53.49 9.68 5.15
CA THR A 484 -53.92 10.73 4.20
C THR A 484 -53.54 12.15 4.65
N ASN A 485 -53.04 12.32 5.87
CA ASN A 485 -52.60 13.62 6.39
C ASN A 485 -51.17 13.90 5.92
N ILE A 486 -50.93 15.12 5.42
CA ILE A 486 -49.61 15.56 5.00
C ILE A 486 -48.72 15.74 6.25
N THR A 487 -47.88 14.75 6.52
CA THR A 487 -46.84 14.76 7.57
C THR A 487 -45.49 15.29 7.08
N LEU A 488 -45.34 15.46 5.76
CA LEU A 488 -44.12 15.89 5.10
C LEU A 488 -44.14 17.40 4.80
N SER A 489 -42.95 17.98 4.66
CA SER A 489 -42.75 19.37 4.31
C SER A 489 -41.63 19.50 3.29
N ARG A 490 -41.63 20.58 2.51
CA ARG A 490 -40.50 20.96 1.65
C ARG A 490 -39.18 21.13 2.41
N LYS A 491 -39.23 21.38 3.72
CA LYS A 491 -38.03 21.34 4.60
C LYS A 491 -37.54 19.94 4.94
N GLY A 492 -38.42 18.93 4.91
CA GLY A 492 -38.07 17.54 5.23
C GLY A 492 -37.44 16.80 4.04
N VAL A 493 -38.00 16.97 2.84
CA VAL A 493 -37.58 16.15 1.68
C VAL A 493 -36.25 16.59 1.05
N VAL A 494 -35.48 15.62 0.56
CA VAL A 494 -34.30 15.83 -0.32
C VAL A 494 -34.43 14.91 -1.53
N LYS A 495 -34.23 15.41 -2.75
CA LYS A 495 -34.14 14.57 -3.95
C LYS A 495 -32.70 14.53 -4.46
N LEU A 496 -32.22 13.34 -4.82
CA LEU A 496 -30.85 13.11 -5.30
C LEU A 496 -30.89 12.41 -6.65
N ASN A 497 -30.12 12.90 -7.62
CA ASN A 497 -29.79 12.18 -8.85
C ASN A 497 -28.27 12.02 -8.94
N ILE A 498 -27.76 10.80 -9.11
CA ILE A 498 -26.33 10.50 -9.16
C ILE A 498 -26.05 9.69 -10.41
N TYR A 499 -25.25 10.21 -11.33
CA TYR A 499 -25.07 9.62 -12.66
C TYR A 499 -23.66 9.84 -13.21
N PHE A 500 -23.22 8.98 -14.13
CA PHE A 500 -21.95 9.16 -14.82
C PHE A 500 -22.02 10.29 -15.86
N GLN A 501 -20.95 11.08 -15.94
CA GLN A 501 -20.72 12.06 -17.01
C GLN A 501 -20.42 11.38 -18.36
N GLU A 502 -20.38 12.17 -19.44
CA GLU A 502 -20.00 11.72 -20.80
C GLU A 502 -18.65 10.99 -20.82
N PHE A 503 -17.63 11.56 -20.15
CA PHE A 503 -16.42 10.83 -19.78
C PHE A 503 -16.60 10.32 -18.35
N ASN A 504 -16.72 9.00 -18.17
CA ASN A 504 -16.96 8.41 -16.86
C ASN A 504 -15.69 7.92 -16.16
N TYR A 505 -14.57 7.77 -16.87
CA TYR A 505 -13.28 7.45 -16.28
C TYR A 505 -12.13 8.32 -16.80
N ARG A 506 -11.21 8.61 -15.89
CA ARG A 506 -9.85 9.07 -16.10
C ARG A 506 -8.93 8.12 -15.37
N THR A 507 -7.84 7.68 -15.99
CA THR A 507 -6.88 6.76 -15.36
C THR A 507 -5.46 7.20 -15.68
N ILE A 508 -4.66 7.34 -14.63
CA ILE A 508 -3.27 7.76 -14.62
C ILE A 508 -2.45 6.53 -14.19
N GLU A 509 -1.73 5.90 -15.11
CA GLU A 509 -0.95 4.68 -14.86
C GLU A 509 0.56 4.99 -14.88
N GLU A 510 1.27 4.60 -13.82
CA GLU A 510 2.73 4.63 -13.74
C GLU A 510 3.36 3.35 -14.30
N SER A 511 3.99 3.49 -15.46
CA SER A 511 4.82 2.43 -16.07
C SER A 511 6.30 2.64 -15.73
N ALA A 512 7.11 1.57 -15.72
CA ALA A 512 8.55 1.70 -15.47
C ALA A 512 9.28 2.17 -16.74
N ALA A 513 9.83 3.39 -16.72
CA ALA A 513 10.48 3.97 -17.90
C ALA A 513 11.76 3.22 -18.29
N ASN A 514 12.61 2.96 -17.29
CA ASN A 514 13.90 2.29 -17.47
C ASN A 514 13.81 0.85 -16.96
N ASN A 515 13.42 -0.09 -17.83
CA ASN A 515 13.37 -1.52 -17.52
C ASN A 515 14.71 -2.24 -17.77
N ILE A 516 14.82 -3.51 -17.35
CA ILE A 516 16.07 -4.29 -17.51
C ILE A 516 16.47 -4.52 -18.98
N VAL A 517 15.50 -4.58 -19.90
CA VAL A 517 15.76 -4.72 -21.34
C VAL A 517 16.35 -3.43 -21.90
N TRP A 518 15.83 -2.27 -21.49
CA TRP A 518 16.39 -0.96 -21.81
C TRP A 518 17.83 -0.83 -21.30
N LEU A 519 18.11 -1.25 -20.06
CA LEU A 519 19.48 -1.22 -19.51
C LEU A 519 20.42 -2.09 -20.34
N LEU A 520 20.09 -3.37 -20.55
CA LEU A 520 20.94 -4.30 -21.31
C LEU A 520 21.13 -3.85 -22.78
N SER A 521 20.09 -3.33 -23.41
CA SER A 521 20.15 -2.79 -24.78
C SER A 521 21.09 -1.59 -24.89
N ASN A 522 21.05 -0.66 -23.92
CA ASN A 522 21.93 0.52 -23.94
C ASN A 522 23.38 0.16 -23.58
N LEU A 523 23.61 -0.69 -22.57
CA LEU A 523 24.95 -1.16 -22.19
C LEU A 523 25.63 -1.90 -23.36
N GLY A 524 24.89 -2.81 -24.03
CA GLY A 524 25.36 -3.53 -25.20
C GLY A 524 25.56 -2.64 -26.43
N GLY A 525 24.64 -1.70 -26.67
CA GLY A 525 24.72 -0.75 -27.78
C GLY A 525 25.98 0.12 -27.72
N GLN A 526 26.31 0.69 -26.56
CA GLN A 526 27.53 1.50 -26.40
C GLN A 526 28.81 0.65 -26.48
N PHE A 527 28.79 -0.58 -25.95
CA PHE A 527 29.93 -1.51 -26.08
C PHE A 527 30.20 -1.89 -27.55
N GLY A 528 29.13 -2.13 -28.32
CA GLY A 528 29.22 -2.33 -29.77
C GLY A 528 29.77 -1.10 -30.50
N PHE A 529 29.22 0.08 -30.22
CA PHE A 529 29.59 1.33 -30.89
C PHE A 529 31.06 1.74 -30.64
N TRP A 530 31.51 1.78 -29.38
CA TRP A 530 32.85 2.28 -29.04
C TRP A 530 33.97 1.26 -29.17
N MET A 531 33.70 -0.03 -28.92
CA MET A 531 34.74 -1.07 -28.86
C MET A 531 34.65 -2.08 -30.02
N GLY A 532 33.64 -1.99 -30.90
CA GLY A 532 33.33 -3.04 -31.87
C GLY A 532 32.86 -4.35 -31.20
N GLY A 533 32.40 -4.27 -29.95
CA GLY A 533 32.10 -5.44 -29.13
C GLY A 533 30.78 -6.11 -29.49
N SER A 534 30.81 -7.40 -29.82
CA SER A 534 29.61 -8.23 -30.03
C SER A 534 29.41 -9.22 -28.89
N VAL A 535 28.31 -9.99 -28.91
CA VAL A 535 28.09 -11.06 -27.93
C VAL A 535 29.18 -12.14 -27.98
N LEU A 536 29.86 -12.30 -29.13
CA LEU A 536 31.01 -13.19 -29.27
C LEU A 536 32.18 -12.73 -28.39
N CYS A 537 32.40 -11.42 -28.23
CA CYS A 537 33.44 -10.89 -27.35
C CYS A 537 33.20 -11.23 -25.87
N LEU A 538 31.95 -11.35 -25.44
CA LEU A 538 31.60 -11.79 -24.09
C LEU A 538 31.86 -13.29 -23.89
N ILE A 539 31.65 -14.10 -24.94
CA ILE A 539 31.98 -15.53 -24.95
C ILE A 539 33.50 -15.74 -24.96
N GLU A 540 34.23 -15.04 -25.83
CA GLU A 540 35.71 -14.98 -25.87
C GLU A 540 36.29 -14.65 -24.47
N PHE A 541 35.77 -13.60 -23.83
CA PHE A 541 36.18 -13.20 -22.49
C PHE A 541 35.83 -14.24 -21.42
N GLY A 542 34.67 -14.89 -21.53
CA GLY A 542 34.25 -16.00 -20.67
C GLY A 542 35.18 -17.22 -20.76
N GLU A 543 35.56 -17.63 -21.97
CA GLU A 543 36.56 -18.69 -22.20
C GLU A 543 37.91 -18.33 -21.54
N ILE A 544 38.35 -17.08 -21.66
CA ILE A 544 39.60 -16.60 -21.05
C ILE A 544 39.54 -16.55 -19.52
N LEU A 545 38.41 -16.20 -18.91
CA LEU A 545 38.25 -16.29 -17.45
C LEU A 545 38.36 -17.75 -16.97
N ILE A 546 37.76 -18.69 -17.71
CA ILE A 546 37.84 -20.12 -17.41
C ILE A 546 39.28 -20.63 -17.54
N ASP A 547 39.97 -20.30 -18.65
CA ASP A 547 41.37 -20.68 -18.86
C ASP A 547 42.32 -20.02 -17.83
N PHE A 548 42.07 -18.77 -17.46
CA PHE A 548 42.85 -18.09 -16.41
C PHE A 548 42.68 -18.78 -15.05
N VAL A 549 41.44 -19.12 -14.65
CA VAL A 549 41.16 -19.90 -13.44
C VAL A 549 41.79 -21.30 -13.52
N TRP A 550 41.77 -21.95 -14.68
CA TRP A 550 42.41 -23.25 -14.87
C TRP A 550 43.94 -23.16 -14.73
N ILE A 551 44.58 -22.10 -15.25
CA ILE A 551 46.01 -21.83 -15.10
C ILE A 551 46.37 -21.48 -13.64
N THR A 552 45.55 -20.72 -12.90
CA THR A 552 45.81 -20.46 -11.47
C THR A 552 45.70 -21.76 -10.66
N ILE A 553 44.71 -22.61 -10.93
CA ILE A 553 44.57 -23.94 -10.30
C ILE A 553 45.77 -24.84 -10.61
N ILE A 554 46.20 -24.94 -11.88
CA ILE A 554 47.39 -25.72 -12.26
C ILE A 554 48.64 -25.21 -11.53
N LYS A 555 48.83 -23.89 -11.43
CA LYS A 555 49.98 -23.30 -10.73
C LYS A 555 49.90 -23.50 -9.22
N LEU A 556 48.71 -23.45 -8.61
CA LEU A 556 48.49 -23.81 -7.21
C LEU A 556 48.79 -25.28 -6.94
N VAL A 557 48.36 -26.20 -7.81
CA VAL A 557 48.64 -27.64 -7.69
C VAL A 557 50.14 -27.94 -7.90
N ALA A 558 50.79 -27.26 -8.84
CA ALA A 558 52.24 -27.37 -9.05
C ALA A 558 53.03 -26.81 -7.86
N PHE A 559 52.62 -25.67 -7.31
CA PHE A 559 53.21 -25.07 -6.10
C PHE A 559 52.99 -25.96 -4.87
N ALA A 560 51.80 -26.55 -4.70
CA ALA A 560 51.51 -27.51 -3.64
C ALA A 560 52.31 -28.82 -3.79
N LYS A 561 52.52 -29.32 -5.02
CA LYS A 561 53.45 -30.42 -5.30
C LYS A 561 54.90 -30.05 -4.96
N SER A 562 55.35 -28.84 -5.35
CA SER A 562 56.69 -28.34 -5.02
C SER A 562 56.90 -28.19 -3.50
N LEU A 563 55.90 -27.71 -2.76
CA LEU A 563 55.90 -27.66 -1.29
C LEU A 563 55.93 -29.06 -0.66
N ARG A 564 55.21 -30.04 -1.23
CA ARG A 564 55.29 -31.44 -0.80
C ARG A 564 56.67 -32.05 -1.10
N GLN A 565 57.27 -31.78 -2.28
CA GLN A 565 58.63 -32.20 -2.61
C GLN A 565 59.68 -31.54 -1.69
N LYS A 566 59.59 -30.23 -1.43
CA LYS A 566 60.49 -29.55 -0.49
C LYS A 566 60.33 -30.06 0.94
N ARG A 567 59.10 -30.40 1.39
CA ARG A 567 58.88 -31.08 2.69
C ARG A 567 59.38 -32.53 2.71
N ALA A 568 59.44 -33.22 1.57
CA ALA A 568 60.05 -34.55 1.46
C ALA A 568 61.58 -34.47 1.47
N GLN A 569 62.18 -33.54 0.72
CA GLN A 569 63.63 -33.28 0.72
C GLN A 569 64.12 -32.77 2.08
N ALA A 570 63.34 -31.92 2.76
CA ALA A 570 63.63 -31.50 4.14
C ALA A 570 63.52 -32.64 5.19
N ARG A 571 63.01 -33.82 4.80
CA ARG A 571 63.07 -35.07 5.58
C ARG A 571 64.19 -36.01 5.13
N TYR A 572 64.96 -35.65 4.10
CA TYR A 572 66.01 -36.48 3.51
C TYR A 572 67.38 -35.79 3.66
N ALA A 573 67.86 -35.71 4.90
CA ALA A 573 69.20 -35.24 5.23
C ALA A 573 70.23 -36.37 5.04
N GLY A 574 70.56 -36.69 3.79
CA GLY A 574 71.57 -37.69 3.42
C GLY A 574 72.25 -37.34 2.08
N PRO A 575 73.45 -37.87 1.82
CA PRO A 575 74.14 -37.66 0.55
C PRO A 575 73.37 -38.32 -0.61
N PRO A 576 73.54 -37.84 -1.86
CA PRO A 576 72.87 -38.43 -3.01
C PRO A 576 73.36 -39.87 -3.27
N PRO A 577 72.48 -40.80 -3.68
CA PRO A 577 72.88 -42.16 -4.06
C PRO A 577 73.80 -42.13 -5.29
N THR A 578 74.69 -43.12 -5.36
CA THR A 578 75.61 -43.26 -6.51
C THR A 578 74.94 -44.01 -7.67
N VAL A 579 75.51 -43.88 -8.86
CA VAL A 579 74.92 -44.37 -10.13
C VAL A 579 74.62 -45.89 -10.12
N ALA A 580 75.28 -46.67 -9.25
CA ALA A 580 75.06 -48.10 -9.12
C ALA A 580 73.61 -48.48 -8.71
N GLU A 581 73.03 -47.81 -7.70
CA GLU A 581 71.70 -48.17 -7.18
C GLU A 581 70.56 -47.87 -8.17
N LEU A 582 70.77 -46.96 -9.13
CA LEU A 582 69.73 -46.55 -10.07
C LEU A 582 69.54 -47.54 -11.23
N VAL A 583 70.49 -48.46 -11.45
CA VAL A 583 70.43 -49.47 -12.53
C VAL A 583 69.60 -50.68 -12.10
N GLU A 584 69.75 -51.13 -10.87
CA GLU A 584 69.12 -52.36 -10.34
C GLU A 584 67.58 -52.22 -10.22
N ALA A 585 67.08 -50.99 -10.04
CA ALA A 585 65.66 -50.68 -10.00
C ALA A 585 64.95 -50.61 -11.38
N HIS A 586 65.63 -50.93 -12.49
CA HIS A 586 65.06 -50.87 -13.85
C HIS A 586 65.29 -52.14 -14.69
N THR A 587 65.92 -53.19 -14.14
CA THR A 587 66.37 -54.36 -14.90
C THR A 587 65.80 -55.70 -14.41
N ASN A 588 64.47 -55.78 -14.23
CA ASN A 588 63.78 -57.09 -14.27
C ASN A 588 62.28 -56.99 -14.59
N PHE A 589 61.90 -57.45 -15.78
CA PHE A 589 60.78 -58.38 -16.02
C PHE A 589 60.77 -58.77 -17.52
N GLY A 590 61.70 -59.66 -17.89
CA GLY A 590 61.72 -60.30 -19.20
C GLY A 590 60.87 -61.57 -19.25
N PHE A 591 60.25 -61.84 -20.39
CA PHE A 591 59.63 -63.13 -20.71
C PHE A 591 60.69 -64.25 -20.79
N GLN A 592 60.35 -65.48 -20.38
CA GLN A 592 61.08 -66.68 -20.83
C GLN A 592 60.17 -67.93 -20.86
N PRO A 593 60.26 -68.82 -21.88
CA PRO A 593 59.33 -69.94 -22.10
C PRO A 593 59.85 -71.33 -21.69
N ASP A 594 58.96 -72.33 -21.71
CA ASP A 594 59.21 -73.73 -21.31
C ASP A 594 60.01 -74.61 -22.32
N VAL A 595 60.74 -75.60 -21.80
CA VAL A 595 61.37 -76.74 -22.51
C VAL A 595 61.35 -77.98 -21.58
N ALA A 596 61.32 -79.23 -22.09
CA ALA A 596 61.00 -80.42 -21.28
C ALA A 596 61.70 -81.76 -21.67
N ARG A 597 61.53 -82.79 -20.79
CA ARG A 597 61.80 -84.26 -20.91
C ARG A 597 63.23 -84.77 -20.63
N PRO A 598 63.44 -86.09 -20.39
CA PRO A 598 62.56 -87.17 -19.84
C PRO A 598 63.12 -87.70 -18.47
N GLY A 599 62.50 -88.56 -17.64
CA GLY A 599 61.53 -89.69 -17.74
C GLY A 599 62.05 -90.80 -16.77
N PRO A 600 61.48 -92.03 -16.68
CA PRO A 600 60.15 -92.59 -17.04
C PRO A 600 59.34 -92.82 -15.71
N ASP A 601 58.55 -93.84 -15.33
CA ASP A 601 57.67 -94.95 -15.85
C ASP A 601 56.87 -95.51 -14.62
N PRO A 602 55.98 -96.53 -14.68
CA PRO A 602 55.09 -97.01 -15.76
C PRO A 602 53.59 -97.09 -15.32
N GLY A 603 52.64 -97.26 -16.26
CA GLY A 603 51.22 -97.47 -15.88
C GLY A 603 50.15 -97.60 -16.99
N THR A 604 50.15 -98.72 -17.72
CA THR A 604 48.98 -99.42 -18.32
C THR A 604 47.89 -98.65 -19.12
N TYR A 605 47.87 -98.90 -20.45
CA TYR A 605 46.74 -99.09 -21.40
C TYR A 605 45.28 -98.76 -20.97
N PRO A 606 44.37 -98.35 -21.90
CA PRO A 606 44.55 -97.70 -23.22
C PRO A 606 43.53 -96.50 -23.41
N ASP A 607 43.02 -96.01 -24.56
CA ASP A 607 43.06 -96.47 -25.97
C ASP A 607 42.85 -95.34 -27.04
N GLU A 608 42.72 -95.79 -28.29
CA GLU A 608 42.70 -95.21 -29.65
C GLU A 608 41.45 -94.41 -30.13
N GLN A 609 41.64 -93.29 -30.86
CA GLN A 609 41.27 -93.06 -32.29
C GLN A 609 41.32 -91.56 -32.70
N THR A 610 41.63 -91.29 -33.98
CA THR A 610 41.89 -89.93 -34.53
C THR A 610 41.26 -89.72 -35.91
N LEU A 611 40.93 -88.48 -36.29
CA LEU A 611 40.66 -87.98 -37.66
C LEU A 611 40.80 -86.42 -37.68
N PRO A 612 40.82 -85.69 -38.83
CA PRO A 612 42.00 -84.86 -39.13
C PRO A 612 41.76 -83.35 -39.39
N ILE A 613 42.88 -82.64 -39.59
CA ILE A 613 42.98 -81.21 -39.95
C ILE A 613 43.00 -81.02 -41.48
N PRO A 614 42.33 -79.99 -42.02
CA PRO A 614 42.72 -79.32 -43.27
C PRO A 614 43.22 -77.88 -43.02
N GLY A 615 44.20 -77.41 -43.80
CA GLY A 615 44.87 -76.11 -43.63
C GLY A 615 44.36 -74.96 -44.51
N THR A 616 44.89 -73.75 -44.30
CA THR A 616 44.52 -72.51 -45.00
C THR A 616 45.46 -72.16 -46.19
N PRO A 617 44.94 -71.64 -47.31
CA PRO A 617 45.73 -70.96 -48.36
C PRO A 617 45.90 -69.43 -48.14
N PRO A 618 46.80 -68.75 -48.88
CA PRO A 618 47.17 -67.33 -48.68
C PRO A 618 46.29 -66.32 -49.46
N PRO A 619 46.40 -65.00 -49.17
CA PRO A 619 45.53 -63.96 -49.73
C PRO A 619 45.98 -63.44 -51.12
N ASN A 620 45.08 -62.71 -51.79
CA ASN A 620 45.38 -61.93 -53.00
C ASN A 620 44.79 -60.51 -52.89
N TYR A 621 45.40 -59.54 -53.56
CA TYR A 621 44.96 -58.14 -53.63
C TYR A 621 44.53 -57.79 -55.05
N ASP A 622 43.29 -57.35 -55.25
CA ASP A 622 42.97 -56.38 -56.30
C ASP A 622 41.58 -55.74 -56.15
N SER A 623 41.46 -54.45 -56.49
CA SER A 623 40.28 -53.79 -57.10
C SER A 623 40.28 -52.26 -56.89
N LEU A 624 40.97 -51.52 -57.76
CA LEU A 624 40.69 -50.10 -58.00
C LEU A 624 39.57 -49.99 -59.04
N ARG A 625 38.40 -49.41 -58.69
CA ARG A 625 37.48 -48.81 -59.68
C ARG A 625 36.49 -47.81 -59.07
N LEU A 626 36.33 -46.69 -59.76
CA LEU A 626 35.31 -45.66 -59.55
C LEU A 626 34.19 -45.84 -60.57
N GLN A 627 32.95 -45.52 -60.21
CA GLN A 627 31.82 -45.19 -61.10
C GLN A 627 30.77 -44.35 -60.30
N PRO A 628 29.78 -43.69 -60.93
CA PRO A 628 29.52 -42.28 -60.63
C PRO A 628 28.11 -41.98 -60.06
N LEU A 629 27.86 -40.68 -59.88
CA LEU A 629 26.52 -40.08 -59.71
C LEU A 629 25.62 -40.34 -60.92
N ASP A 630 24.32 -40.43 -60.69
CA ASP A 630 23.27 -40.09 -61.66
C ASP A 630 22.02 -39.55 -60.96
N VAL A 631 21.09 -38.98 -61.73
CA VAL A 631 19.92 -38.19 -61.30
C VAL A 631 18.63 -38.79 -61.85
N ILE A 632 17.51 -38.64 -61.12
CA ILE A 632 16.08 -38.57 -61.56
C ILE A 632 15.29 -38.20 -60.27
N GLU A 633 14.39 -37.22 -60.14
CA GLU A 633 13.35 -36.59 -60.99
C GLU A 633 11.92 -37.14 -60.71
N SER A 634 11.07 -36.24 -60.16
CA SER A 634 9.59 -36.18 -60.12
C SER A 634 8.76 -37.38 -59.57
N ASP A 635 7.44 -37.30 -59.27
CA ASP A 635 6.39 -36.32 -59.62
C ASP A 635 5.19 -36.26 -58.61
N SER A 636 4.19 -35.40 -58.88
CA SER A 636 2.88 -35.18 -58.19
C SER A 636 2.91 -34.51 -56.80
N GLU A 637 2.15 -33.46 -56.46
CA GLU A 637 0.74 -33.04 -56.69
C GLU A 637 -0.30 -33.62 -55.71
N GLY A 638 -1.18 -32.76 -55.17
CA GLY A 638 -2.33 -33.14 -54.32
C GLY A 638 -2.73 -32.08 -53.27
N ASP A 639 -3.75 -31.27 -53.56
CA ASP A 639 -4.35 -30.33 -52.60
C ASP A 639 -5.18 -31.04 -51.50
N ALA A 640 -5.35 -30.40 -50.33
CA ALA A 640 -6.62 -29.74 -49.94
C ALA A 640 -6.82 -29.57 -48.41
N ILE A 641 -7.44 -28.43 -48.05
CA ILE A 641 -8.01 -28.03 -46.74
C ILE A 641 -6.99 -27.74 -45.62
#